data_AF-A0A956CR18-F1
#
_entry.id   AF-A0A956CR18-F1
#
_cell.length_a   1.000
_cell.length_b   1.000
_cell.length_c   1.000
_cell.angle_alpha   90.00
_cell.angle_beta   90.00
_cell.angle_gamma   90.00
#
_symmetry.space_group_name_H-M   'P 1'
#
loop_
_entity.id
_entity.type
_entity.pdbx_description
1 polymer ?
#
loop_
_entity_poly.entity_id
_entity_poly.type
_entity_poly.pdbx_seq_one_letter_code
_entity_poly.pdbx_strand_id
1 'polypeptide(L)'
;MSLSGSSSSAYHPSSMGDLDAMTGRASRRLKAMEKDLEACLGYYRQGEWAGAQHRARMCAEAIALSSLELLAGWRPPKPKRRDPTLDDYVQELQRHRRIDVPLQRAFQLVQATGNQGSHIQSRPEAEPNHRGAELCTSNLVVIVEWFLEATGTSSDRATRVVAELRQRFATSGSYLRPVSDLARPIVSGDDADTIPEPFARKSPMPRIFADWYQDVRPELRQLLGDRVDALEQREGWLQADGRATPALHVCVVGQAAVGKSTLINCLVSDQLSILPSGGVGPHTASAIVVRYATDPHAEIRFVNLDRVHELRRALTKREPTTDDLAAARILVEGNQFGTLAPAELAVRIERLLDPSEPPTAAHELRVWSALAAIRAGNQTVRQMAGEDLPAFSEGLEQHASGLLAPLTEAVEVGWDTDMLAPGLCLVDLPGFGVASDKHKAVSQRELARARAVLWAVDRSGLTEGTLQELRRIELFRRVASGEPDAPVLTIAVTRLDETAGDARKRSSTKPRPTFDEALATVSRAAEDMIQAQLREALAHLEPAERDRVYERVAIHPVAPVEHRRIYLQDEEEPPRVTAPDLTGIPRLRRHLRSLAAKRRAHAATEIDRLLEVARASNQAPLARRLLGELRVVTPDKSPQP
;
A
#
# COMPACT_ATOMS: atom_id res chain seq x y z
N MET A 1 5.57 -52.08 -13.25
CA MET A 1 6.18 -50.89 -13.89
C MET A 1 6.62 -49.95 -12.79
N SER A 2 7.90 -50.02 -12.41
CA SER A 2 8.54 -49.15 -11.43
C SER A 2 9.10 -47.93 -12.16
N LEU A 3 8.64 -46.73 -11.80
CA LEU A 3 9.20 -45.47 -12.29
C LEU A 3 10.37 -45.07 -11.39
N SER A 4 11.58 -45.10 -11.95
CA SER A 4 12.81 -44.58 -11.36
C SER A 4 12.85 -43.06 -11.53
N GLY A 5 12.67 -42.32 -10.42
CA GLY A 5 12.97 -40.89 -10.36
C GLY A 5 14.48 -40.67 -10.26
N SER A 6 15.04 -39.91 -11.20
CA SER A 6 16.44 -39.49 -11.19
C SER A 6 16.67 -38.44 -10.09
N SER A 7 17.34 -38.83 -9.01
CA SER A 7 17.86 -37.89 -8.02
C SER A 7 19.03 -37.11 -8.62
N SER A 8 18.94 -35.78 -8.59
CA SER A 8 20.05 -34.87 -8.89
C SER A 8 21.14 -35.05 -7.84
N SER A 9 22.18 -35.83 -8.17
CA SER A 9 23.36 -36.06 -7.32
C SER A 9 24.02 -34.74 -6.92
N ALA A 10 24.16 -34.50 -5.61
CA ALA A 10 24.91 -33.39 -5.07
C ALA A 10 26.40 -33.54 -5.43
N TYR A 11 27.02 -32.48 -5.96
CA TYR A 11 28.47 -32.44 -6.14
C TYR A 11 29.15 -32.41 -4.76
N HIS A 12 29.52 -33.58 -4.25
CA HIS A 12 30.50 -33.69 -3.18
C HIS A 12 31.89 -33.67 -3.82
N PRO A 13 32.80 -32.78 -3.40
CA PRO A 13 34.18 -32.79 -3.88
C PRO A 13 34.74 -34.19 -3.62
N SER A 14 35.04 -34.90 -4.71
CA SER A 14 35.33 -36.34 -4.66
C SER A 14 36.76 -36.63 -4.19
N SER A 15 37.58 -35.58 -4.07
CA SER A 15 38.97 -35.65 -3.65
C SER A 15 39.37 -34.42 -2.81
N MET A 16 40.33 -34.62 -1.91
CA MET A 16 40.94 -33.53 -1.12
C MET A 16 41.63 -32.48 -2.03
N GLY A 17 42.10 -32.90 -3.21
CA GLY A 17 42.69 -32.01 -4.22
C GLY A 17 41.70 -31.04 -4.88
N ASP A 18 40.41 -31.42 -4.99
CA ASP A 18 39.37 -30.50 -5.49
C ASP A 18 39.09 -29.37 -4.49
N LEU A 19 39.16 -29.70 -3.19
CA LEU A 19 38.97 -28.73 -2.10
C LEU A 19 40.12 -27.70 -2.11
N ASP A 20 41.37 -28.16 -2.20
CA ASP A 20 42.56 -27.29 -2.27
C ASP A 20 42.58 -26.38 -3.50
N ALA A 21 42.12 -26.90 -4.64
CA ALA A 21 41.98 -26.11 -5.86
C ALA A 21 40.86 -25.05 -5.75
N MET A 22 39.78 -25.35 -5.00
CA MET A 22 38.69 -24.42 -4.73
C MET A 22 39.14 -23.30 -3.77
N THR A 23 39.78 -23.63 -2.65
CA THR A 23 40.35 -22.63 -1.73
C THR A 23 41.41 -21.76 -2.41
N GLY A 24 42.26 -22.33 -3.27
CA GLY A 24 43.24 -21.57 -4.05
C GLY A 24 42.63 -20.60 -5.08
N ARG A 25 41.42 -20.88 -5.61
CA ARG A 25 40.67 -19.95 -6.46
C ARG A 25 39.96 -18.88 -5.64
N ALA A 26 39.33 -19.26 -4.52
CA ALA A 26 38.70 -18.34 -3.58
C ALA A 26 39.69 -17.29 -3.07
N SER A 27 40.88 -17.72 -2.65
CA SER A 27 41.94 -16.82 -2.14
C SER A 27 42.43 -15.83 -3.21
N ARG A 28 42.56 -16.24 -4.48
CA ARG A 28 42.94 -15.32 -5.57
C ARG A 28 41.86 -14.29 -5.86
N ARG A 29 40.59 -14.67 -5.80
CA ARG A 29 39.47 -13.73 -5.97
C ARG A 29 39.28 -12.82 -4.78
N LEU A 30 39.51 -13.30 -3.56
CA LEU A 30 39.53 -12.48 -2.36
C LEU A 30 40.57 -11.36 -2.47
N LYS A 31 41.78 -11.67 -2.97
CA LYS A 31 42.81 -10.64 -3.24
C LYS A 31 42.41 -9.63 -4.31
N ALA A 32 41.69 -10.06 -5.35
CA ALA A 32 41.17 -9.15 -6.37
C ALA A 32 40.05 -8.25 -5.81
N MET A 33 39.14 -8.84 -5.03
CA MET A 33 38.08 -8.16 -4.31
C MET A 33 38.64 -7.11 -3.34
N GLU A 34 39.68 -7.44 -2.56
CA GLU A 34 40.36 -6.48 -1.67
C GLU A 34 40.87 -5.25 -2.43
N LYS A 35 41.47 -5.46 -3.61
CA LYS A 35 41.98 -4.37 -4.45
C LYS A 35 40.84 -3.46 -4.94
N ASP A 36 39.71 -4.03 -5.36
CA ASP A 36 38.56 -3.25 -5.81
C ASP A 36 37.84 -2.55 -4.66
N LEU A 37 37.77 -3.19 -3.48
CA LEU A 37 37.20 -2.62 -2.27
C LEU A 37 38.02 -1.41 -1.78
N GLU A 38 39.35 -1.50 -1.81
CA GLU A 38 40.23 -0.37 -1.50
C GLU A 38 40.13 0.76 -2.53
N ALA A 39 40.06 0.42 -3.82
CA ALA A 39 39.85 1.42 -4.85
C ALA A 39 38.50 2.12 -4.68
N CYS A 40 37.45 1.38 -4.33
CA CYS A 40 36.13 1.93 -3.99
C CYS A 40 36.21 2.93 -2.85
N LEU A 41 36.85 2.55 -1.72
CA LEU A 41 37.06 3.45 -0.60
C LEU A 41 37.92 4.67 -0.98
N GLY A 42 38.95 4.48 -1.80
CA GLY A 42 39.80 5.56 -2.31
C GLY A 42 39.01 6.61 -3.08
N TYR A 43 38.20 6.18 -4.05
CA TYR A 43 37.32 7.08 -4.80
C TYR A 43 36.27 7.74 -3.91
N TYR A 44 35.68 6.99 -2.98
CA TYR A 44 34.71 7.52 -2.04
C TYR A 44 35.31 8.64 -1.16
N ARG A 45 36.56 8.48 -0.70
CA ARG A 45 37.29 9.49 0.07
C ARG A 45 37.56 10.77 -0.74
N GLN A 46 37.77 10.64 -2.04
CA GLN A 46 38.07 11.75 -2.95
C GLN A 46 36.80 12.45 -3.45
N GLY A 47 35.60 11.93 -3.12
CA GLY A 47 34.34 12.42 -3.66
C GLY A 47 34.11 12.04 -5.12
N GLU A 48 34.88 11.08 -5.66
CA GLU A 48 34.73 10.58 -7.03
C GLU A 48 33.64 9.51 -7.10
N TRP A 49 32.38 9.93 -7.01
CA TRP A 49 31.21 9.05 -6.86
C TRP A 49 31.08 8.01 -7.98
N ALA A 50 31.44 8.38 -9.21
CA ALA A 50 31.46 7.47 -10.35
C ALA A 50 32.49 6.34 -10.18
N GLY A 51 33.69 6.69 -9.72
CA GLY A 51 34.76 5.73 -9.45
C GLY A 51 34.37 4.77 -8.32
N ALA A 52 33.78 5.31 -7.25
CA ALA A 52 33.29 4.52 -6.12
C ALA A 52 32.20 3.53 -6.54
N GLN A 53 31.16 4.01 -7.23
CA GLN A 53 30.06 3.17 -7.70
C GLN A 53 30.53 2.08 -8.68
N HIS A 54 31.42 2.43 -9.62
CA HIS A 54 31.96 1.46 -10.57
C HIS A 54 32.76 0.36 -9.85
N ARG A 55 33.64 0.71 -8.91
CA ARG A 55 34.41 -0.27 -8.13
C ARG A 55 33.54 -1.11 -7.21
N ALA A 56 32.51 -0.52 -6.62
CA ALA A 56 31.54 -1.26 -5.81
C ALA A 56 30.83 -2.35 -6.62
N ARG A 57 30.41 -2.02 -7.85
CA ARG A 57 29.82 -2.99 -8.78
C ARG A 57 30.78 -4.11 -9.15
N MET A 58 32.02 -3.79 -9.52
CA MET A 58 33.03 -4.81 -9.87
C MET A 58 33.30 -5.76 -8.69
N CYS A 59 33.34 -5.22 -7.48
CA CYS A 59 33.52 -6.00 -6.26
C CYS A 59 32.32 -6.94 -6.02
N ALA A 60 31.08 -6.45 -6.17
CA ALA A 60 29.89 -7.30 -6.06
C ALA A 60 29.85 -8.38 -7.17
N GLU A 61 30.19 -8.07 -8.41
CA GLU A 61 30.28 -9.04 -9.50
C GLU A 61 31.28 -10.17 -9.17
N ALA A 62 32.45 -9.81 -8.62
CA ALA A 62 33.44 -10.78 -8.18
C ALA A 62 32.94 -11.68 -7.03
N ILE A 63 32.17 -11.12 -6.10
CA ILE A 63 31.57 -11.86 -4.98
C ILE A 63 30.46 -12.80 -5.49
N ALA A 64 29.59 -12.34 -6.40
CA ALA A 64 28.53 -13.15 -7.01
C ALA A 64 29.11 -14.40 -7.69
N LEU A 65 30.12 -14.18 -8.53
CA LEU A 65 30.81 -15.26 -9.24
C LEU A 65 31.48 -16.24 -8.25
N SER A 66 32.13 -15.71 -7.22
CA SER A 66 32.79 -16.55 -6.20
C SER A 66 31.77 -17.38 -5.41
N SER A 67 30.63 -16.79 -5.04
CA SER A 67 29.55 -17.48 -4.34
C SER A 67 28.92 -18.58 -5.19
N LEU A 68 28.69 -18.33 -6.49
CA LEU A 68 28.19 -19.35 -7.43
C LEU A 68 29.14 -20.53 -7.54
N GLU A 69 30.44 -20.28 -7.67
CA GLU A 69 31.42 -21.36 -7.80
C GLU A 69 31.62 -22.14 -6.50
N LEU A 70 31.68 -21.45 -5.35
CA LEU A 70 32.00 -22.07 -4.07
C LEU A 70 30.79 -22.75 -3.43
N LEU A 71 29.61 -22.12 -3.48
CA LEU A 71 28.43 -22.59 -2.77
C LEU A 71 27.49 -23.41 -3.65
N ALA A 72 27.40 -23.08 -4.94
CA ALA A 72 26.55 -23.79 -5.87
C ALA A 72 27.31 -24.79 -6.77
N GLY A 73 28.65 -24.85 -6.68
CA GLY A 73 29.46 -25.71 -7.55
C GLY A 73 29.35 -25.34 -9.04
N TRP A 74 28.83 -24.15 -9.34
CA TRP A 74 28.63 -23.68 -10.69
C TRP A 74 29.97 -23.44 -11.36
N ARG A 75 30.09 -23.77 -12.66
CA ARG A 75 31.28 -23.43 -13.44
C ARG A 75 30.84 -22.50 -14.56
N PRO A 76 31.35 -21.26 -14.64
CA PRO A 76 30.98 -20.37 -15.73
C PRO A 76 31.31 -21.06 -17.06
N PRO A 77 30.40 -21.01 -18.05
CA PRO A 77 30.71 -21.52 -19.37
C PRO A 77 31.95 -20.81 -19.91
N LYS A 78 32.85 -21.55 -20.58
CA LYS A 78 34.02 -20.93 -21.24
C LYS A 78 33.52 -19.76 -22.09
N PRO A 79 34.06 -18.54 -21.93
CA PRO A 79 33.49 -17.35 -22.53
C PRO A 79 33.38 -17.53 -24.03
N LYS A 80 32.14 -17.64 -24.54
CA LYS A 80 31.86 -17.58 -25.97
C LYS A 80 31.56 -16.12 -26.29
N ARG A 81 32.59 -15.42 -26.79
CA ARG A 81 32.56 -14.06 -27.37
C ARG A 81 32.24 -12.85 -26.46
N ARG A 82 31.67 -13.00 -25.26
CA ARG A 82 31.52 -11.87 -24.30
C ARG A 82 31.68 -12.35 -22.86
N ASP A 83 32.34 -11.55 -22.04
CA ASP A 83 32.43 -11.80 -20.60
C ASP A 83 31.04 -11.70 -19.96
N PRO A 84 30.68 -12.60 -19.02
CA PRO A 84 29.37 -12.57 -18.37
C PRO A 84 29.20 -11.29 -17.54
N THR A 85 28.01 -10.72 -17.57
CA THR A 85 27.63 -9.51 -16.84
C THR A 85 27.05 -9.83 -15.45
N LEU A 86 26.93 -8.82 -14.57
CA LEU A 86 26.21 -8.97 -13.29
C LEU A 86 24.81 -9.58 -13.48
N ASP A 87 24.10 -9.20 -14.53
CA ASP A 87 22.75 -9.69 -14.83
C ASP A 87 22.76 -11.20 -15.09
N ASP A 88 23.78 -11.70 -15.79
CA ASP A 88 23.96 -13.13 -16.05
C ASP A 88 24.21 -13.90 -14.74
N TYR A 89 25.00 -13.32 -13.82
CA TYR A 89 25.26 -13.92 -12.51
C TYR A 89 24.04 -13.87 -11.58
N VAL A 90 23.27 -12.77 -11.56
CA VAL A 90 22.05 -12.67 -10.75
C VAL A 90 21.00 -13.67 -11.21
N GLN A 91 20.80 -13.81 -12.51
CA GLN A 91 19.87 -14.82 -13.05
C GLN A 91 20.31 -16.23 -12.67
N GLU A 92 21.60 -16.52 -12.67
CA GLU A 92 22.10 -17.83 -12.27
C GLU A 92 21.98 -18.08 -10.76
N LEU A 93 22.24 -17.06 -9.93
CA LEU A 93 22.02 -17.10 -8.48
C LEU A 93 20.56 -17.44 -8.15
N GLN A 94 19.61 -16.86 -8.88
CA GLN A 94 18.17 -17.14 -8.72
C GLN A 94 17.81 -18.58 -9.08
N ARG A 95 18.50 -19.20 -10.06
CA ARG A 95 18.29 -20.60 -10.43
C ARG A 95 18.81 -21.57 -9.36
N HIS A 96 19.80 -21.15 -8.58
CA HIS A 96 20.39 -21.98 -7.54
C HIS A 96 19.69 -21.80 -6.18
N ARG A 97 18.69 -22.65 -5.91
CA ARG A 97 17.92 -22.74 -4.63
C ARG A 97 18.76 -22.95 -3.36
N ARG A 98 20.06 -23.22 -3.48
CA ARG A 98 20.99 -23.43 -2.36
C ARG A 98 21.61 -22.15 -1.81
N ILE A 99 21.36 -21.02 -2.46
CA ILE A 99 21.93 -19.74 -2.08
C ILE A 99 20.88 -18.95 -1.32
N ASP A 100 21.28 -18.45 -0.14
CA ASP A 100 20.43 -17.77 0.83
C ASP A 100 19.67 -16.56 0.21
N VAL A 101 18.39 -16.40 0.57
CA VAL A 101 17.49 -15.36 0.03
C VAL A 101 18.01 -13.92 0.29
N PRO A 102 18.57 -13.60 1.47
CA PRO A 102 19.27 -12.34 1.73
C PRO A 102 20.40 -12.04 0.73
N LEU A 103 21.17 -13.05 0.31
CA LEU A 103 22.24 -12.84 -0.67
C LEU A 103 21.67 -12.51 -2.06
N GLN A 104 20.65 -13.24 -2.50
CA GLN A 104 19.99 -12.97 -3.77
C GLN A 104 19.43 -11.54 -3.81
N ARG A 105 18.80 -11.09 -2.71
CA ARG A 105 18.29 -9.72 -2.57
C ARG A 105 19.40 -8.67 -2.54
N ALA A 106 20.53 -8.96 -1.88
CA ALA A 106 21.66 -8.05 -1.83
C ALA A 106 22.26 -7.81 -3.23
N PHE A 107 22.39 -8.87 -4.05
CA PHE A 107 22.83 -8.73 -5.44
C PHE A 107 21.84 -8.00 -6.33
N GLN A 108 20.53 -8.23 -6.16
CA GLN A 108 19.49 -7.49 -6.86
C GLN A 108 19.54 -5.98 -6.53
N LEU A 109 19.84 -5.63 -5.28
CA LEU A 109 19.99 -4.22 -4.88
C LEU A 109 21.22 -3.58 -5.52
N VAL A 110 22.36 -4.27 -5.58
CA VAL A 110 23.55 -3.76 -6.29
C VAL A 110 23.30 -3.63 -7.78
N GLN A 111 22.58 -4.56 -8.38
CA GLN A 111 22.18 -4.50 -9.79
C GLN A 111 21.25 -3.30 -10.06
N ALA A 112 20.20 -3.12 -9.26
CA ALA A 112 19.25 -2.02 -9.40
C ALA A 112 19.94 -0.65 -9.28
N THR A 113 20.88 -0.52 -8.33
CA THR A 113 21.62 0.72 -8.07
C THR A 113 22.75 0.96 -9.08
N GLY A 114 23.37 -0.11 -9.60
CA GLY A 114 24.34 -0.04 -10.68
C GLY A 114 23.71 0.33 -12.04
N ASN A 115 22.48 -0.12 -12.31
CA ASN A 115 21.77 0.16 -13.56
C ASN A 115 21.18 1.58 -13.60
N GLN A 116 20.89 2.19 -12.44
CA GLN A 116 20.57 3.61 -12.37
C GLN A 116 21.74 4.50 -12.85
N GLY A 117 22.99 4.06 -12.66
CA GLY A 117 24.18 4.76 -13.16
C GLY A 117 24.45 4.55 -14.66
N SER A 118 24.22 3.35 -15.20
CA SER A 118 24.54 3.04 -16.61
C SER A 118 23.61 3.73 -17.62
N HIS A 119 22.34 3.96 -17.27
CA HIS A 119 21.43 4.75 -18.10
C HIS A 119 21.81 6.25 -18.13
N ILE A 120 22.37 6.76 -17.04
CA ILE A 120 22.90 8.13 -16.93
C ILE A 120 24.17 8.29 -17.79
N GLN A 121 25.02 7.26 -17.86
CA GLN A 121 26.26 7.22 -18.67
C GLN A 121 26.07 7.17 -20.19
N SER A 122 24.85 6.94 -20.70
CA SER A 122 24.54 7.14 -22.12
C SER A 122 24.56 8.62 -22.53
N ARG A 123 24.66 9.53 -21.56
CA ARG A 123 24.99 10.94 -21.75
C ARG A 123 26.42 11.18 -21.21
N PRO A 124 27.39 11.57 -22.05
CA PRO A 124 28.78 11.76 -21.63
C PRO A 124 29.03 12.84 -20.56
N GLU A 125 28.00 13.59 -20.16
CA GLU A 125 28.10 14.75 -19.26
C GLU A 125 27.46 14.54 -17.87
N ALA A 126 26.85 13.38 -17.59
CA ALA A 126 26.10 13.19 -16.36
C ALA A 126 26.90 12.38 -15.32
N GLU A 127 27.45 13.06 -14.32
CA GLU A 127 28.03 12.41 -13.14
C GLU A 127 26.93 11.68 -12.34
N PRO A 128 27.18 10.46 -11.85
CA PRO A 128 26.27 9.79 -10.94
C PRO A 128 26.10 10.62 -9.67
N ASN A 129 24.86 10.72 -9.18
CA ASN A 129 24.60 11.48 -7.96
C ASN A 129 25.24 10.79 -6.74
N HIS A 130 25.68 11.59 -5.77
CA HIS A 130 26.26 11.15 -4.49
C HIS A 130 25.46 10.00 -3.85
N ARG A 131 24.13 10.12 -3.81
CA ARG A 131 23.23 9.13 -3.21
C ARG A 131 23.28 7.75 -3.88
N GLY A 132 23.43 7.69 -5.20
CA GLY A 132 23.54 6.42 -5.93
C GLY A 132 24.83 5.68 -5.60
N ALA A 133 25.94 6.42 -5.49
CA ALA A 133 27.23 5.86 -5.07
C ALA A 133 27.21 5.42 -3.59
N GLU A 134 26.61 6.21 -2.69
CA GLU A 134 26.43 5.84 -1.28
C GLU A 134 25.63 4.55 -1.12
N LEU A 135 24.48 4.46 -1.79
CA LEU A 135 23.61 3.28 -1.71
C LEU A 135 24.30 2.02 -2.27
N CYS A 136 24.97 2.13 -3.42
CA CYS A 136 25.73 1.03 -4.02
C CYS A 136 26.86 0.56 -3.09
N THR A 137 27.59 1.50 -2.48
CA THR A 137 28.72 1.20 -1.58
C THR A 137 28.24 0.63 -0.23
N SER A 138 27.11 1.09 0.29
CA SER A 138 26.48 0.54 1.50
C SER A 138 26.03 -0.91 1.29
N ASN A 139 25.43 -1.22 0.15
CA ASN A 139 25.04 -2.60 -0.17
C ASN A 139 26.25 -3.51 -0.32
N LEU A 140 27.33 -3.00 -0.92
CA LEU A 140 28.58 -3.75 -1.04
C LEU A 140 29.13 -4.17 0.32
N VAL A 141 29.08 -3.29 1.33
CA VAL A 141 29.51 -3.61 2.69
C VAL A 141 28.80 -4.86 3.22
N VAL A 142 27.47 -4.91 3.09
CA VAL A 142 26.67 -6.07 3.55
C VAL A 142 27.06 -7.34 2.79
N ILE A 143 27.26 -7.25 1.48
CA ILE A 143 27.63 -8.39 0.63
C ILE A 143 29.01 -8.94 1.01
N VAL A 144 29.98 -8.06 1.28
CA VAL A 144 31.34 -8.47 1.67
C VAL A 144 31.32 -9.19 3.02
N GLU A 145 30.59 -8.66 4.00
CA GLU A 145 30.49 -9.27 5.34
C GLU A 145 29.84 -10.65 5.27
N TRP A 146 28.72 -10.76 4.56
CA TRP A 146 28.08 -12.03 4.31
C TRP A 146 29.04 -13.02 3.61
N PHE A 147 29.81 -12.56 2.62
CA PHE A 147 30.72 -13.45 1.89
C PHE A 147 31.87 -13.97 2.76
N LEU A 148 32.46 -13.11 3.59
CA LEU A 148 33.51 -13.51 4.53
C LEU A 148 32.98 -14.54 5.53
N GLU A 149 31.77 -14.30 6.06
CA GLU A 149 31.09 -15.23 6.98
C GLU A 149 30.76 -16.57 6.31
N ALA A 150 30.08 -16.55 5.15
CA ALA A 150 29.62 -17.75 4.44
C ALA A 150 30.76 -18.63 3.92
N THR A 151 31.92 -18.04 3.61
CA THR A 151 33.09 -18.80 3.14
C THR A 151 34.04 -19.20 4.27
N GLY A 152 33.82 -18.71 5.50
CA GLY A 152 34.76 -18.85 6.61
C GLY A 152 36.14 -18.24 6.32
N THR A 153 36.24 -17.33 5.34
CA THR A 153 37.49 -16.67 4.98
C THR A 153 37.68 -15.42 5.83
N SER A 154 38.88 -15.23 6.37
CA SER A 154 39.27 -14.00 7.04
C SER A 154 40.18 -13.17 6.14
N SER A 155 39.87 -11.88 6.02
CA SER A 155 40.77 -10.88 5.44
C SER A 155 40.79 -9.64 6.32
N ASP A 156 41.88 -9.46 7.08
CA ASP A 156 42.12 -8.25 7.88
C ASP A 156 42.05 -6.97 7.02
N ARG A 157 42.31 -7.10 5.73
CA ARG A 157 42.27 -5.99 4.78
C ARG A 157 40.83 -5.63 4.41
N ALA A 158 40.02 -6.61 3.99
CA ALA A 158 38.62 -6.37 3.66
C ALA A 158 37.83 -5.89 4.88
N THR A 159 38.05 -6.51 6.05
CA THR A 159 37.42 -6.13 7.31
C THR A 159 37.72 -4.67 7.70
N ARG A 160 38.97 -4.22 7.54
CA ARG A 160 39.33 -2.81 7.80
C ARG A 160 38.63 -1.83 6.86
N VAL A 161 38.56 -2.14 5.57
CA VAL A 161 37.89 -1.28 4.58
C VAL A 161 36.38 -1.21 4.84
N VAL A 162 35.74 -2.33 5.16
CA VAL A 162 34.33 -2.38 5.55
C VAL A 162 34.05 -1.55 6.81
N ALA A 163 34.89 -1.70 7.84
CA ALA A 163 34.74 -0.95 9.08
C ALA A 163 34.84 0.57 8.85
N GLU A 164 35.75 1.02 7.98
CA GLU A 164 35.87 2.43 7.64
C GLU A 164 34.68 2.95 6.84
N LEU A 165 34.19 2.20 5.83
CA LEU A 165 33.00 2.59 5.08
C LEU A 165 31.79 2.75 6.00
N ARG A 166 31.59 1.83 6.95
CA ARG A 166 30.55 1.95 7.99
C ARG A 166 30.69 3.21 8.83
N GLN A 167 31.90 3.52 9.29
CA GLN A 167 32.16 4.74 10.07
C GLN A 167 31.82 6.00 9.25
N ARG A 168 32.12 6.00 7.95
CA ARG A 168 31.80 7.11 7.04
C ARG A 168 30.29 7.26 6.82
N PHE A 169 29.55 6.17 6.63
CA PHE A 169 28.09 6.23 6.51
C PHE A 169 27.42 6.69 7.81
N ALA A 170 27.95 6.27 8.97
CA ALA A 170 27.46 6.72 10.26
C ALA A 170 27.67 8.22 10.48
N THR A 171 28.80 8.77 10.01
CA THR A 171 29.14 10.19 10.16
C THR A 171 28.46 11.10 9.13
N SER A 172 28.13 10.61 7.93
CA SER A 172 27.41 11.39 6.92
C SER A 172 25.91 11.53 7.19
N GLY A 173 25.38 10.95 8.28
CA GLY A 173 23.95 10.89 8.58
C GLY A 173 23.14 10.09 7.56
N SER A 174 23.82 9.43 6.61
CA SER A 174 23.22 8.67 5.52
C SER A 174 23.00 7.22 5.92
N TYR A 175 22.41 7.02 7.11
CA TYR A 175 22.00 5.71 7.59
C TYR A 175 20.75 5.26 6.83
N LEU A 176 20.92 4.89 5.56
CA LEU A 176 19.97 4.07 4.84
C LEU A 176 19.98 2.70 5.54
N ARG A 177 18.83 2.29 6.11
CA ARG A 177 18.69 0.99 6.79
C ARG A 177 19.38 -0.11 5.97
N PRO A 178 20.47 -0.72 6.46
CA PRO A 178 21.11 -1.82 5.74
C PRO A 178 20.16 -3.02 5.68
N VAL A 179 20.38 -3.88 4.69
CA VAL A 179 19.80 -5.23 4.56
C VAL A 179 20.08 -6.12 5.81
N SER A 180 20.81 -5.64 6.82
CA SER A 180 21.04 -6.34 8.09
C SER A 180 19.77 -6.76 8.83
N ASP A 181 18.65 -6.05 8.64
CA ASP A 181 17.35 -6.44 9.21
C ASP A 181 16.74 -7.70 8.54
N LEU A 182 17.25 -8.10 7.37
CA LEU A 182 16.85 -9.30 6.63
C LEU A 182 17.75 -10.53 6.92
N ALA A 183 18.82 -10.39 7.71
CA ALA A 183 19.84 -11.43 7.92
C ALA A 183 19.63 -12.29 9.20
N ARG A 184 18.40 -12.38 9.73
CA ARG A 184 18.11 -13.33 10.82
C ARG A 184 17.81 -14.73 10.24
N PRO A 185 18.40 -15.81 10.77
CA PRO A 185 18.17 -17.15 10.25
C PRO A 185 16.75 -17.62 10.58
N ILE A 186 15.93 -17.87 9.56
CA ILE A 186 14.63 -18.53 9.69
C ILE A 186 14.88 -20.04 9.56
N VAL A 187 14.52 -20.79 10.61
CA VAL A 187 14.58 -22.25 10.67
C VAL A 187 13.33 -22.83 10.01
N SER A 188 13.56 -23.62 8.95
CA SER A 188 12.78 -24.71 8.35
C SER A 188 11.25 -24.68 8.32
N GLY A 189 10.69 -24.88 7.12
CA GLY A 189 9.35 -25.44 6.92
C GLY A 189 9.05 -25.54 5.42
N ASP A 190 8.95 -26.76 4.92
CA ASP A 190 8.62 -27.13 3.54
C ASP A 190 7.23 -26.64 3.14
N ASP A 191 7.11 -25.89 2.04
CA ASP A 191 5.97 -25.94 1.10
C ASP A 191 6.30 -25.07 -0.12
N ALA A 192 6.65 -25.72 -1.23
CA ALA A 192 7.05 -25.04 -2.46
C ALA A 192 6.45 -25.72 -3.68
N ASP A 193 5.20 -25.38 -3.99
CA ASP A 193 4.62 -25.60 -5.32
C ASP A 193 3.70 -24.43 -5.70
N THR A 194 4.30 -23.41 -6.34
CA THR A 194 3.81 -22.65 -7.53
C THR A 194 4.50 -21.29 -7.60
N ILE A 195 5.38 -21.08 -8.58
CA ILE A 195 5.92 -19.77 -8.94
C ILE A 195 5.27 -19.37 -10.27
N PRO A 196 4.46 -18.29 -10.33
CA PRO A 196 4.00 -17.75 -11.62
C PRO A 196 5.15 -17.07 -12.37
N GLU A 197 5.11 -17.14 -13.70
CA GLU A 197 6.09 -16.55 -14.62
C GLU A 197 6.35 -15.03 -14.41
N PRO A 198 7.55 -14.53 -14.78
CA PRO A 198 7.96 -13.17 -14.44
C PRO A 198 7.27 -12.08 -15.26
N PHE A 199 6.84 -11.06 -14.51
CA PHE A 199 6.31 -9.78 -14.95
C PHE A 199 7.05 -9.18 -16.15
N ALA A 200 6.29 -8.91 -17.21
CA ALA A 200 6.72 -8.05 -18.31
C ALA A 200 7.01 -6.64 -17.78
N ARG A 201 8.22 -6.18 -18.08
CA ARG A 201 8.83 -4.87 -17.83
C ARG A 201 7.81 -3.71 -17.84
N LYS A 202 7.66 -3.03 -16.70
CA LYS A 202 7.12 -1.66 -16.63
C LYS A 202 8.26 -0.70 -16.28
N SER A 203 8.35 0.38 -17.05
CA SER A 203 9.35 1.45 -16.95
C SER A 203 9.49 2.01 -15.53
N PRO A 204 10.67 2.53 -15.15
CA PRO A 204 10.86 3.16 -13.84
C PRO A 204 9.88 4.32 -13.63
N MET A 205 9.25 4.38 -12.46
CA MET A 205 8.38 5.51 -12.10
C MET A 205 9.17 6.83 -12.14
N PRO A 206 8.62 7.92 -12.72
CA PRO A 206 9.26 9.23 -12.68
C PRO A 206 9.20 9.82 -11.25
N ARG A 207 9.85 10.98 -11.08
CA ARG A 207 9.67 11.87 -9.91
C ARG A 207 8.20 11.90 -9.49
N ILE A 208 7.95 11.85 -8.17
CA ILE A 208 6.60 11.91 -7.63
C ILE A 208 5.94 13.15 -8.24
N PHE A 209 4.78 12.95 -8.88
CA PHE A 209 4.01 14.01 -9.55
C PHE A 209 3.89 15.29 -8.70
N ALA A 210 3.88 15.13 -7.37
CA ALA A 210 4.19 16.08 -6.29
C ALA A 210 5.17 17.18 -6.66
N ASP A 211 6.41 16.76 -6.81
CA ASP A 211 7.58 17.62 -6.86
C ASP A 211 7.57 18.33 -8.19
N TRP A 212 7.21 17.61 -9.26
CA TRP A 212 7.03 18.18 -10.57
C TRP A 212 5.94 19.25 -10.62
N TYR A 213 4.77 18.98 -10.03
CA TYR A 213 3.65 19.91 -10.12
C TYR A 213 3.96 21.21 -9.41
N GLN A 214 4.58 21.17 -8.23
CA GLN A 214 5.00 22.39 -7.54
C GLN A 214 5.95 23.24 -8.41
N ASP A 215 6.81 22.60 -9.20
CA ASP A 215 7.72 23.29 -10.14
C ASP A 215 6.98 23.92 -11.34
N VAL A 216 5.89 23.32 -11.84
CA VAL A 216 5.13 23.85 -13.00
C VAL A 216 3.92 24.70 -12.60
N ARG A 217 3.47 24.62 -11.36
CA ARG A 217 2.25 25.29 -10.86
C ARG A 217 2.25 26.80 -11.09
N PRO A 218 3.35 27.56 -10.85
CA PRO A 218 3.39 28.98 -11.14
C PRO A 218 3.21 29.27 -12.64
N GLU A 219 3.84 28.49 -13.52
CA GLU A 219 3.74 28.61 -14.98
C GLU A 219 2.30 28.30 -15.45
N LEU A 220 1.69 27.25 -14.89
CA LEU A 220 0.30 26.90 -15.14
C LEU A 220 -0.65 28.02 -14.71
N ARG A 221 -0.48 28.57 -13.50
CA ARG A 221 -1.30 29.70 -13.00
C ARG A 221 -1.15 30.94 -13.86
N GLN A 222 0.07 31.24 -14.32
CA GLN A 222 0.28 32.36 -15.23
C GLN A 222 -0.46 32.17 -16.56
N LEU A 223 -0.51 30.94 -17.08
CA LEU A 223 -1.15 30.63 -18.36
C LEU A 223 -2.67 30.56 -18.27
N LEU A 224 -3.19 29.97 -17.19
CA LEU A 224 -4.58 29.55 -17.07
C LEU A 224 -5.37 30.41 -16.06
N GLY A 225 -4.68 31.25 -15.29
CA GLY A 225 -5.27 32.06 -14.23
C GLY A 225 -6.03 31.19 -13.23
N ASP A 226 -7.23 31.65 -12.87
CA ASP A 226 -8.14 31.00 -11.92
C ASP A 226 -8.56 29.59 -12.35
N ARG A 227 -8.37 29.20 -13.63
CA ARG A 227 -8.69 27.84 -14.09
C ARG A 227 -7.79 26.79 -13.44
N VAL A 228 -6.56 27.13 -13.05
CA VAL A 228 -5.70 26.19 -12.32
C VAL A 228 -6.21 25.99 -10.90
N ASP A 229 -6.64 27.05 -10.23
CA ASP A 229 -7.23 26.91 -8.91
C ASP A 229 -8.55 26.12 -9.00
N ALA A 230 -9.34 26.32 -10.04
CA ALA A 230 -10.51 25.50 -10.33
C ALA A 230 -10.12 24.02 -10.57
N LEU A 231 -9.09 23.71 -11.36
CA LEU A 231 -8.62 22.34 -11.60
C LEU A 231 -8.05 21.69 -10.33
N GLU A 232 -7.28 22.42 -9.54
CA GLU A 232 -6.74 21.99 -8.25
C GLU A 232 -7.86 21.68 -7.26
N GLN A 233 -8.92 22.48 -7.23
CA GLN A 233 -10.07 22.26 -6.35
C GLN A 233 -11.04 21.19 -6.88
N ARG A 234 -11.23 21.12 -8.20
CA ARG A 234 -12.25 20.32 -8.88
C ARG A 234 -11.78 18.90 -9.14
N GLU A 235 -10.61 18.76 -9.73
CA GLU A 235 -10.05 17.46 -10.07
C GLU A 235 -9.05 16.96 -9.03
N GLY A 236 -8.64 17.84 -8.13
CA GLY A 236 -7.80 17.50 -7.01
C GLY A 236 -6.41 17.02 -7.42
N TRP A 237 -5.94 17.22 -8.66
CA TRP A 237 -4.83 16.47 -9.28
C TRP A 237 -3.64 16.16 -8.38
N LEU A 238 -3.32 17.05 -7.44
CA LEU A 238 -2.43 16.76 -6.33
C LEU A 238 -3.08 16.97 -4.98
N GLN A 239 -2.83 16.01 -4.10
CA GLN A 239 -2.96 16.22 -2.67
C GLN A 239 -1.88 17.19 -2.18
N ALA A 240 -2.08 17.80 -1.00
CA ALA A 240 -1.12 18.75 -0.43
C ALA A 240 0.26 18.12 -0.16
N ASP A 241 0.32 16.80 -0.01
CA ASP A 241 1.54 16.00 0.11
C ASP A 241 2.15 15.60 -1.26
N GLY A 242 1.54 16.10 -2.35
CA GLY A 242 1.99 15.93 -3.72
C GLY A 242 1.59 14.59 -4.39
N ARG A 243 0.75 13.77 -3.76
CA ARG A 243 0.29 12.54 -4.44
C ARG A 243 -0.65 12.87 -5.59
N ALA A 244 -0.52 12.13 -6.69
CA ALA A 244 -1.51 12.14 -7.75
C ALA A 244 -2.87 11.73 -7.16
N THR A 245 -3.88 12.55 -7.38
CA THR A 245 -5.20 12.28 -6.83
C THR A 245 -5.88 11.17 -7.61
N PRO A 246 -6.56 10.25 -6.90
CA PRO A 246 -7.29 9.18 -7.55
C PRO A 246 -8.30 9.75 -8.55
N ALA A 247 -8.37 9.13 -9.73
CA ALA A 247 -9.36 9.45 -10.74
C ALA A 247 -10.80 9.41 -10.19
N LEU A 248 -11.07 8.56 -9.18
CA LEU A 248 -12.33 8.56 -8.47
C LEU A 248 -12.15 8.30 -6.97
N HIS A 249 -12.44 9.31 -6.16
CA HIS A 249 -12.50 9.22 -4.70
C HIS A 249 -13.92 8.83 -4.26
N VAL A 250 -14.08 7.59 -3.78
CA VAL A 250 -15.36 7.02 -3.34
C VAL A 250 -15.40 6.92 -1.82
N CYS A 251 -16.23 7.74 -1.19
CA CYS A 251 -16.50 7.60 0.24
C CYS A 251 -17.54 6.50 0.47
N VAL A 252 -17.20 5.54 1.34
CA VAL A 252 -18.10 4.47 1.76
C VAL A 252 -18.77 4.87 3.06
N VAL A 253 -20.08 5.08 2.99
CA VAL A 253 -20.90 5.63 4.08
C VAL A 253 -21.97 4.61 4.45
N GLY A 254 -22.40 4.60 5.71
CA GLY A 254 -23.38 3.63 6.20
C GLY A 254 -23.43 3.65 7.72
N GLN A 255 -24.53 3.19 8.29
CA GLN A 255 -24.65 3.05 9.75
C GLN A 255 -23.53 2.15 10.31
N ALA A 256 -23.26 2.26 11.61
CA ALA A 256 -22.39 1.31 12.28
C ALA A 256 -22.92 -0.13 12.09
N ALA A 257 -22.02 -1.11 11.97
CA ALA A 257 -22.35 -2.53 11.81
C ALA A 257 -23.18 -2.92 10.56
N VAL A 258 -23.33 -2.04 9.56
CA VAL A 258 -23.98 -2.40 8.27
C VAL A 258 -23.09 -3.28 7.36
N GLY A 259 -21.82 -3.49 7.73
CA GLY A 259 -20.86 -4.28 6.97
C GLY A 259 -20.05 -3.50 5.94
N LYS A 260 -19.75 -2.21 6.18
CA LYS A 260 -18.93 -1.36 5.27
C LYS A 260 -17.55 -1.95 4.98
N SER A 261 -16.76 -2.23 6.01
CA SER A 261 -15.40 -2.76 5.87
C SER A 261 -15.42 -4.15 5.22
N THR A 262 -16.41 -4.99 5.55
CA THR A 262 -16.63 -6.28 4.88
C THR A 262 -16.92 -6.11 3.39
N LEU A 263 -17.77 -5.13 3.02
CA LEU A 263 -18.06 -4.79 1.64
C LEU A 263 -16.79 -4.30 0.91
N ILE A 264 -16.00 -3.41 1.51
CA ILE A 264 -14.76 -2.91 0.92
C ILE A 264 -13.75 -4.04 0.73
N ASN A 265 -13.58 -4.91 1.73
CA ASN A 265 -12.72 -6.08 1.61
C ASN A 265 -13.13 -6.91 0.39
N CYS A 266 -14.42 -7.26 0.28
CA CYS A 266 -14.94 -7.98 -0.88
C CYS A 266 -14.84 -7.21 -2.19
N LEU A 267 -14.67 -5.89 -2.19
CA LEU A 267 -14.44 -5.12 -3.41
C LEU A 267 -12.98 -5.14 -3.84
N VAL A 268 -12.04 -5.16 -2.88
CA VAL A 268 -10.60 -4.97 -3.13
C VAL A 268 -9.85 -6.30 -3.21
N SER A 269 -10.24 -7.29 -2.41
CA SER A 269 -9.60 -8.61 -2.32
C SER A 269 -10.65 -9.71 -2.14
N ASP A 270 -10.44 -10.83 -2.82
CA ASP A 270 -11.33 -11.99 -2.70
C ASP A 270 -10.99 -12.87 -1.48
N GLN A 271 -9.73 -12.87 -1.05
CA GLN A 271 -9.22 -13.78 -0.01
C GLN A 271 -8.84 -13.07 1.29
N LEU A 272 -8.32 -11.84 1.19
CA LEU A 272 -7.75 -11.13 2.34
C LEU A 272 -8.70 -10.06 2.89
N SER A 273 -8.82 -10.01 4.21
CA SER A 273 -9.41 -8.87 4.91
C SER A 273 -8.35 -7.78 5.06
N ILE A 274 -8.35 -6.78 4.18
CA ILE A 274 -7.38 -5.68 4.22
C ILE A 274 -7.77 -4.65 5.28
N LEU A 275 -9.07 -4.42 5.43
CA LEU A 275 -9.64 -3.58 6.46
C LEU A 275 -10.09 -4.44 7.64
N PRO A 276 -9.90 -3.97 8.88
CA PRO A 276 -10.44 -4.66 10.04
C PRO A 276 -11.97 -4.66 9.98
N SER A 277 -12.57 -5.84 10.09
CA SER A 277 -14.02 -6.03 10.12
C SER A 277 -14.49 -6.28 11.55
N GLY A 278 -15.41 -5.47 12.08
CA GLY A 278 -16.09 -5.77 13.36
C GLY A 278 -15.87 -4.78 14.50
N GLY A 279 -15.08 -3.72 14.31
CA GLY A 279 -14.88 -2.69 15.33
C GLY A 279 -16.07 -1.74 15.47
N VAL A 280 -17.08 -2.09 16.30
CA VAL A 280 -18.01 -1.09 16.87
C VAL A 280 -17.29 -0.41 18.03
N GLY A 281 -16.26 0.37 17.71
CA GLY A 281 -15.49 1.14 18.68
C GLY A 281 -15.64 2.63 18.40
N PRO A 282 -15.91 3.50 19.39
CA PRO A 282 -15.84 4.95 19.26
C PRO A 282 -14.48 5.51 18.77
N HIS A 283 -13.48 4.67 18.47
CA HIS A 283 -12.12 5.07 18.12
C HIS A 283 -11.64 4.60 16.73
N THR A 284 -12.54 4.19 15.83
CA THR A 284 -12.27 4.18 14.37
C THR A 284 -12.17 5.62 13.84
N ALA A 285 -11.36 6.47 14.48
CA ALA A 285 -11.36 7.93 14.26
C ALA A 285 -10.72 8.36 12.94
N SER A 286 -10.06 7.43 12.27
CA SER A 286 -9.26 7.70 11.09
C SER A 286 -9.90 7.00 9.91
N ALA A 287 -10.31 7.79 8.92
CA ALA A 287 -10.76 7.26 7.64
C ALA A 287 -9.64 6.41 7.04
N ILE A 288 -9.97 5.19 6.61
CA ILE A 288 -9.00 4.31 5.96
C ILE A 288 -9.13 4.46 4.46
N VAL A 289 -8.05 4.86 3.81
CA VAL A 289 -8.00 5.11 2.37
C VAL A 289 -7.37 3.91 1.68
N VAL A 290 -8.08 3.25 0.78
CA VAL A 290 -7.57 2.11 0.02
C VAL A 290 -7.39 2.53 -1.45
N ARG A 291 -6.16 2.43 -1.95
CA ARG A 291 -5.77 2.86 -3.30
C ARG A 291 -4.85 1.87 -3.98
N TYR A 292 -4.69 2.02 -5.29
CA TYR A 292 -3.80 1.17 -6.07
C TYR A 292 -2.34 1.37 -5.67
N ALA A 293 -1.61 0.28 -5.47
CA ALA A 293 -0.15 0.26 -5.41
C ALA A 293 0.35 -1.08 -5.94
N THR A 294 1.46 -1.06 -6.68
CA THR A 294 2.11 -2.29 -7.18
C THR A 294 2.70 -3.12 -6.05
N ASP A 295 3.25 -2.46 -5.04
CA ASP A 295 3.79 -3.10 -3.84
C ASP A 295 2.80 -2.88 -2.69
N PRO A 296 2.08 -3.92 -2.23
CA PRO A 296 1.10 -3.78 -1.16
C PRO A 296 1.74 -3.26 0.13
N HIS A 297 1.15 -2.22 0.71
CA HIS A 297 1.67 -1.56 1.91
C HIS A 297 0.57 -0.80 2.67
N ALA A 298 0.84 -0.52 3.94
CA ALA A 298 0.11 0.42 4.75
C ALA A 298 1.00 1.63 5.02
N GLU A 299 0.45 2.82 4.90
CA GLU A 299 1.07 4.06 5.31
C GLU A 299 0.26 4.66 6.46
N ILE A 300 0.90 4.71 7.62
CA ILE A 300 0.32 5.17 8.87
C ILE A 300 0.85 6.56 9.15
N ARG A 301 -0.05 7.53 9.28
CA ARG A 301 0.27 8.87 9.73
C ARG A 301 -0.13 9.02 11.19
N PHE A 302 0.82 9.40 12.03
CA PHE A 302 0.61 9.61 13.45
C PHE A 302 0.19 11.04 13.76
N VAL A 303 -0.53 11.21 14.87
CA VAL A 303 -0.82 12.52 15.44
C VAL A 303 0.46 13.19 15.96
N ASN A 304 0.44 14.52 16.03
CA ASN A 304 1.52 15.28 16.68
C ASN A 304 1.60 14.98 18.17
N LEU A 305 2.82 15.08 18.73
CA LEU A 305 3.06 14.87 20.16
C LEU A 305 2.21 15.81 21.04
N ASP A 306 1.93 17.02 20.54
CA ASP A 306 1.04 17.98 21.19
C ASP A 306 -0.33 17.39 21.52
N ARG A 307 -0.87 16.53 20.64
CA ARG A 307 -2.16 15.88 20.85
C ARG A 307 -2.13 14.93 22.05
N VAL A 308 -1.01 14.24 22.28
CA VAL A 308 -0.82 13.35 23.43
C VAL A 308 -0.64 14.18 24.71
N HIS A 309 0.05 15.32 24.63
CA HIS A 309 0.16 16.26 25.74
C HIS A 309 -1.19 16.91 26.10
N GLU A 310 -2.03 17.25 25.12
CA GLU A 310 -3.41 17.70 25.32
C GLU A 310 -4.23 16.66 26.06
N LEU A 311 -4.18 15.40 25.59
CA LEU A 311 -4.86 14.28 26.22
C LEU A 311 -4.45 14.16 27.70
N ARG A 312 -3.15 14.18 27.98
CA ARG A 312 -2.63 14.17 29.35
C ARG A 312 -3.16 15.36 30.18
N ARG A 313 -3.11 16.57 29.62
CA ARG A 313 -3.60 17.79 30.31
C ARG A 313 -5.09 17.70 30.64
N ALA A 314 -5.91 17.17 29.74
CA ALA A 314 -7.33 16.97 29.96
C ALA A 314 -7.60 16.02 31.14
N LEU A 315 -6.84 14.92 31.23
CA LEU A 315 -6.93 13.96 32.32
C LEU A 315 -6.52 14.55 33.68
N THR A 316 -5.50 15.42 33.71
CA THR A 316 -5.05 16.07 34.95
C THR A 316 -6.01 17.16 35.45
N LYS A 317 -6.60 17.93 34.53
CA LYS A 317 -7.44 19.09 34.88
C LYS A 317 -8.90 18.76 35.21
N ARG A 318 -9.26 17.46 35.26
CA ARG A 318 -10.63 16.95 35.53
C ARG A 318 -11.71 17.35 34.51
N GLU A 319 -11.32 17.72 33.29
CA GLU A 319 -12.25 17.96 32.17
C GLU A 319 -12.04 17.00 30.97
N PRO A 320 -11.72 15.70 31.15
CA PRO A 320 -11.60 14.81 30.00
C PRO A 320 -12.97 14.52 29.40
N THR A 321 -13.09 14.62 28.09
CA THR A 321 -14.29 14.14 27.39
C THR A 321 -14.38 12.62 27.46
N THR A 322 -15.54 12.04 27.14
CA THR A 322 -15.70 10.58 27.00
C THR A 322 -14.70 10.00 26.00
N ASP A 323 -14.43 10.72 24.91
CA ASP A 323 -13.45 10.31 23.90
C ASP A 323 -12.01 10.35 24.42
N ASP A 324 -11.67 11.37 25.23
CA ASP A 324 -10.33 11.46 25.82
C ASP A 324 -10.10 10.33 26.83
N LEU A 325 -11.10 10.02 27.67
CA LEU A 325 -11.01 8.88 28.59
C LEU A 325 -10.81 7.56 27.84
N ALA A 326 -11.62 7.31 26.82
CA ALA A 326 -11.56 6.05 26.10
C ALA A 326 -10.28 5.93 25.25
N ALA A 327 -9.79 7.03 24.67
CA ALA A 327 -8.46 7.09 24.05
C ALA A 327 -7.33 6.78 25.04
N ALA A 328 -7.36 7.39 26.24
CA ALA A 328 -6.35 7.16 27.27
C ALA A 328 -6.35 5.71 27.76
N ARG A 329 -7.53 5.10 27.95
CA ARG A 329 -7.67 3.70 28.36
C ARG A 329 -7.16 2.75 27.28
N ILE A 330 -7.42 3.02 26.00
CA ILE A 330 -6.83 2.22 24.92
C ILE A 330 -5.29 2.25 25.00
N LEU A 331 -4.68 3.43 25.13
CA LEU A 331 -3.21 3.55 25.19
C LEU A 331 -2.58 2.86 26.40
N VAL A 332 -3.27 2.87 27.53
CA VAL A 332 -2.70 2.45 28.83
C VAL A 332 -3.12 1.03 29.24
N GLU A 333 -4.35 0.63 28.94
CA GLU A 333 -4.95 -0.64 29.36
C GLU A 333 -5.20 -1.57 28.15
N GLY A 334 -4.93 -1.11 26.93
CA GLY A 334 -5.18 -1.87 25.70
C GLY A 334 -6.65 -2.05 25.34
N ASN A 335 -7.58 -1.44 26.09
CA ASN A 335 -9.01 -1.54 25.85
C ASN A 335 -9.74 -0.26 26.30
N GLN A 336 -10.87 0.06 25.68
CA GLN A 336 -11.63 1.29 25.96
C GLN A 336 -12.48 1.22 27.25
N PHE A 337 -12.71 0.02 27.77
CA PHE A 337 -13.60 -0.24 28.92
C PHE A 337 -12.85 -0.38 30.25
N GLY A 338 -11.57 0.02 30.27
CA GLY A 338 -10.73 -0.01 31.45
C GLY A 338 -11.31 0.77 32.62
N THR A 339 -10.82 0.48 33.82
CA THR A 339 -11.40 0.99 35.08
C THR A 339 -10.52 2.04 35.77
N LEU A 340 -9.32 2.30 35.25
CA LEU A 340 -8.41 3.27 35.84
C LEU A 340 -9.03 4.66 35.93
N ALA A 341 -8.73 5.35 37.04
CA ALA A 341 -9.16 6.71 37.26
C ALA A 341 -8.41 7.67 36.33
N PRO A 342 -8.99 8.83 35.95
CA PRO A 342 -8.33 9.78 35.05
C PRO A 342 -6.93 10.22 35.52
N ALA A 343 -6.73 10.37 36.84
CA ALA A 343 -5.44 10.73 37.42
C ALA A 343 -4.38 9.62 37.22
N GLU A 344 -4.77 8.35 37.33
CA GLU A 344 -3.87 7.21 37.13
C GLU A 344 -3.50 7.05 35.65
N LEU A 345 -4.47 7.25 34.75
CA LEU A 345 -4.24 7.30 33.31
C LEU A 345 -3.25 8.40 32.94
N ALA A 346 -3.38 9.60 33.54
CA ALA A 346 -2.45 10.71 33.31
C ALA A 346 -1.01 10.36 33.72
N VAL A 347 -0.83 9.71 34.88
CA VAL A 347 0.50 9.27 35.36
C VAL A 347 1.10 8.24 34.41
N ARG A 348 0.32 7.27 33.94
CA ARG A 348 0.83 6.25 32.99
C ARG A 348 1.14 6.82 31.61
N ILE A 349 0.33 7.76 31.11
CA ILE A 349 0.64 8.49 29.88
C ILE A 349 1.93 9.31 30.04
N GLU A 350 2.15 9.94 31.20
CA GLU A 350 3.41 10.65 31.48
C GLU A 350 4.61 9.72 31.39
N ARG A 351 4.51 8.50 31.95
CA ARG A 351 5.57 7.48 31.82
C ARG A 351 5.79 7.06 30.38
N LEU A 352 4.72 6.85 29.60
CA LEU A 352 4.84 6.56 28.16
C LEU A 352 5.51 7.70 27.40
N LEU A 353 5.33 8.95 27.87
CA LEU A 353 5.94 10.14 27.31
C LEU A 353 7.43 10.29 27.68
N ASP A 354 7.92 9.62 28.73
CA ASP A 354 9.32 9.62 29.14
C ASP A 354 10.17 8.65 28.28
N PRO A 355 11.19 9.14 27.54
CA PRO A 355 12.05 8.28 26.75
C PRO A 355 13.07 7.47 27.57
N SER A 356 13.29 7.81 28.85
CA SER A 356 14.35 7.21 29.67
C SER A 356 13.96 5.88 30.32
N GLU A 357 12.67 5.63 30.48
CA GLU A 357 12.14 4.43 31.14
C GLU A 357 11.20 3.66 30.18
N PRO A 358 11.73 2.73 29.36
CA PRO A 358 10.88 1.92 28.49
C PRO A 358 9.98 1.02 29.35
N PRO A 359 8.68 0.90 29.02
CA PRO A 359 7.77 0.06 29.77
C PRO A 359 8.08 -1.43 29.54
N THR A 360 7.77 -2.25 30.55
CA THR A 360 7.99 -3.71 30.48
C THR A 360 6.80 -4.47 29.91
N ALA A 361 5.59 -3.90 29.97
CA ALA A 361 4.40 -4.52 29.41
C ALA A 361 4.41 -4.47 27.88
N ALA A 362 4.13 -5.59 27.22
CA ALA A 362 4.24 -5.70 25.77
C ALA A 362 3.37 -4.70 24.99
N HIS A 363 2.16 -4.39 25.49
CA HIS A 363 1.29 -3.39 24.86
C HIS A 363 1.83 -1.96 25.06
N GLU A 364 2.25 -1.61 26.27
CA GLU A 364 2.87 -0.31 26.54
C GLU A 364 4.14 -0.12 25.68
N LEU A 365 4.92 -1.18 25.42
CA LEU A 365 6.09 -1.14 24.55
C LEU A 365 5.74 -0.81 23.09
N ARG A 366 4.61 -1.32 22.57
CA ARG A 366 4.12 -0.97 21.22
C ARG A 366 3.74 0.52 21.15
N VAL A 367 3.03 1.03 22.15
CA VAL A 367 2.66 2.46 22.25
C VAL A 367 3.90 3.33 22.38
N TRP A 368 4.84 2.94 23.24
CA TRP A 368 6.10 3.64 23.45
C TRP A 368 6.94 3.70 22.16
N SER A 369 6.97 2.63 21.39
CA SER A 369 7.66 2.58 20.09
C SER A 369 7.04 3.55 19.07
N ALA A 370 5.71 3.64 19.03
CA ALA A 370 5.02 4.63 18.19
C ALA A 370 5.30 6.07 18.65
N LEU A 371 5.28 6.34 19.96
CA LEU A 371 5.64 7.65 20.51
C LEU A 371 7.10 8.02 20.24
N ALA A 372 8.02 7.07 20.28
CA ALA A 372 9.42 7.29 19.91
C ALA A 372 9.56 7.70 18.44
N ALA A 373 8.81 7.09 17.53
CA ALA A 373 8.77 7.50 16.12
C ALA A 373 8.24 8.93 15.97
N ILE A 374 7.14 9.28 16.66
CA ILE A 374 6.57 10.64 16.66
C ILE A 374 7.59 11.66 17.17
N ARG A 375 8.30 11.38 18.28
CA ARG A 375 9.34 12.27 18.83
C ARG A 375 10.52 12.48 17.88
N ALA A 376 10.88 11.45 17.12
CA ALA A 376 11.94 11.53 16.11
C ALA A 376 11.52 12.33 14.85
N GLY A 377 10.30 12.85 14.79
CA GLY A 377 9.76 13.54 13.62
C GLY A 377 9.25 12.59 12.53
N ASN A 378 9.25 11.27 12.78
CA ASN A 378 8.70 10.28 11.86
C ASN A 378 7.18 10.21 12.01
N GLN A 379 6.50 11.25 11.52
CA GLN A 379 5.03 11.32 11.54
C GLN A 379 4.37 10.33 10.59
N THR A 380 5.13 9.77 9.64
CA THR A 380 4.61 8.79 8.68
C THR A 380 5.49 7.54 8.69
N VAL A 381 4.87 6.38 8.87
CA VAL A 381 5.53 5.08 8.78
C VAL A 381 4.88 4.26 7.69
N ARG A 382 5.71 3.64 6.84
CA ARG A 382 5.27 2.68 5.83
C ARG A 382 5.59 1.26 6.30
N GLN A 383 4.56 0.43 6.34
CA GLN A 383 4.65 -1.01 6.59
C GLN A 383 4.34 -1.76 5.29
N MET A 384 5.29 -2.54 4.79
CA MET A 384 5.04 -3.41 3.63
C MET A 384 4.20 -4.61 4.07
N ALA A 385 3.30 -5.10 3.20
CA ALA A 385 2.52 -6.28 3.50
C ALA A 385 3.40 -7.54 3.65
N GLY A 386 4.45 -7.65 2.83
CA GLY A 386 5.34 -8.81 2.84
C GLY A 386 4.60 -10.11 2.52
N GLU A 387 5.13 -11.23 3.01
CA GLU A 387 4.54 -12.56 2.86
C GLU A 387 3.57 -12.90 4.02
N ASP A 388 3.81 -12.34 5.21
CA ASP A 388 2.97 -12.53 6.40
C ASP A 388 1.77 -11.58 6.40
N LEU A 389 0.80 -11.88 5.53
CA LEU A 389 -0.44 -11.11 5.41
C LEU A 389 -1.27 -11.08 6.71
N PRO A 390 -1.34 -12.16 7.53
CA PRO A 390 -1.97 -12.10 8.85
C PRO A 390 -1.34 -11.05 9.76
N ALA A 391 -0.02 -11.01 9.89
CA ALA A 391 0.66 -9.99 10.72
C ALA A 391 0.47 -8.57 10.17
N PHE A 392 0.45 -8.41 8.84
CA PHE A 392 0.12 -7.13 8.21
C PHE A 392 -1.30 -6.66 8.56
N SER A 393 -2.29 -7.57 8.47
CA SER A 393 -3.68 -7.30 8.83
C SER A 393 -3.83 -6.98 10.32
N GLU A 394 -3.15 -7.71 11.20
CA GLU A 394 -3.15 -7.41 12.65
C GLU A 394 -2.57 -6.01 12.90
N GLY A 395 -1.45 -5.67 12.26
CA GLY A 395 -0.85 -4.35 12.35
C GLY A 395 -1.81 -3.23 11.94
N LEU A 396 -2.50 -3.40 10.80
CA LEU A 396 -3.54 -2.49 10.36
C LEU A 396 -4.69 -2.36 11.36
N GLU A 397 -5.15 -3.47 11.94
CA GLU A 397 -6.18 -3.46 12.98
C GLU A 397 -5.74 -2.68 14.21
N GLN A 398 -4.49 -2.83 14.65
CA GLN A 398 -3.95 -2.06 15.77
C GLN A 398 -3.99 -0.55 15.54
N HIS A 399 -3.75 -0.10 14.31
CA HIS A 399 -3.77 1.30 13.92
C HIS A 399 -5.18 1.86 13.67
N ALA A 400 -6.09 1.03 13.15
CA ALA A 400 -7.43 1.47 12.78
C ALA A 400 -8.41 1.47 13.96
N SER A 401 -8.34 0.47 14.83
CA SER A 401 -9.30 0.29 15.94
C SER A 401 -8.70 -0.27 17.23
N GLY A 402 -7.45 -0.73 17.20
CA GLY A 402 -6.77 -1.32 18.35
C GLY A 402 -5.94 -0.32 19.16
N LEU A 403 -4.85 -0.83 19.73
CA LEU A 403 -4.01 -0.13 20.70
C LEU A 403 -3.41 1.19 20.20
N LEU A 404 -3.12 1.28 18.90
CA LEU A 404 -2.44 2.43 18.29
C LEU A 404 -3.42 3.43 17.66
N ALA A 405 -4.72 3.12 17.65
CA ALA A 405 -5.73 4.00 17.08
C ALA A 405 -5.72 5.42 17.65
N PRO A 406 -5.53 5.64 18.98
CA PRO A 406 -5.49 7.01 19.52
C PRO A 406 -4.25 7.83 19.09
N LEU A 407 -3.20 7.17 18.60
CA LEU A 407 -2.01 7.82 18.04
C LEU A 407 -2.08 7.95 16.51
N THR A 408 -3.04 7.32 15.86
CA THR A 408 -3.09 7.21 14.39
C THR A 408 -4.04 8.28 13.84
N GLU A 409 -3.51 9.22 13.06
CA GLU A 409 -4.29 10.28 12.40
C GLU A 409 -4.91 9.81 11.08
N ALA A 410 -4.20 8.99 10.31
CA ALA A 410 -4.70 8.44 9.05
C ALA A 410 -4.03 7.11 8.72
N VAL A 411 -4.77 6.26 8.03
CA VAL A 411 -4.26 5.00 7.47
C VAL A 411 -4.55 5.01 5.98
N GLU A 412 -3.52 4.89 5.16
CA GLU A 412 -3.65 4.60 3.74
C GLU A 412 -3.15 3.19 3.46
N VAL A 413 -3.85 2.45 2.62
CA VAL A 413 -3.48 1.12 2.18
C VAL A 413 -3.30 1.14 0.67
N GLY A 414 -2.09 0.88 0.22
CA GLY A 414 -1.78 0.55 -1.16
C GLY A 414 -2.01 -0.94 -1.40
N TRP A 415 -2.83 -1.28 -2.38
CA TRP A 415 -3.13 -2.67 -2.73
C TRP A 415 -3.11 -2.91 -4.25
N ASP A 416 -2.51 -4.02 -4.68
CA ASP A 416 -2.45 -4.38 -6.10
C ASP A 416 -3.71 -5.14 -6.49
N THR A 417 -4.67 -4.43 -7.08
CA THR A 417 -5.90 -5.03 -7.60
C THR A 417 -6.41 -4.25 -8.81
N ASP A 418 -6.94 -4.99 -9.77
CA ASP A 418 -7.58 -4.47 -10.98
C ASP A 418 -8.76 -3.53 -10.68
N MET A 419 -9.37 -3.66 -9.50
CA MET A 419 -10.43 -2.78 -9.03
C MET A 419 -9.92 -1.34 -8.84
N LEU A 420 -8.69 -1.19 -8.32
CA LEU A 420 -8.10 0.10 -7.96
C LEU A 420 -7.26 0.70 -9.10
N ALA A 421 -6.72 -0.14 -9.99
CA ALA A 421 -5.84 0.26 -11.10
C ALA A 421 -6.35 1.42 -12.01
N PRO A 422 -7.67 1.58 -12.25
CA PRO A 422 -8.20 2.73 -12.99
C PRO A 422 -8.04 4.09 -12.29
N GLY A 423 -7.43 4.13 -11.09
CA GLY A 423 -7.37 5.31 -10.23
C GLY A 423 -8.56 5.39 -9.28
N LEU A 424 -9.18 4.26 -8.96
CA LEU A 424 -10.22 4.20 -7.94
C LEU A 424 -9.58 4.23 -6.55
N CYS A 425 -10.17 5.01 -5.65
CA CYS A 425 -9.83 5.07 -4.24
C CYS A 425 -11.10 4.89 -3.41
N LEU A 426 -11.07 3.93 -2.49
CA LEU A 426 -12.17 3.67 -1.56
C LEU A 426 -11.80 4.23 -0.20
N VAL A 427 -12.71 4.96 0.44
CA VAL A 427 -12.49 5.50 1.78
C VAL A 427 -13.52 4.94 2.73
N ASP A 428 -13.07 4.12 3.67
CA ASP A 428 -13.91 3.62 4.75
C ASP A 428 -14.10 4.74 5.77
N LEU A 429 -15.33 5.23 5.88
CA LEU A 429 -15.68 6.26 6.85
C LEU A 429 -16.26 5.64 8.12
N PRO A 430 -16.07 6.28 9.28
CA PRO A 430 -16.77 5.91 10.50
C PRO A 430 -18.29 5.85 10.26
N GLY A 431 -18.97 4.95 10.96
CA GLY A 431 -20.43 4.86 10.85
C GLY A 431 -21.10 6.15 11.32
N PHE A 432 -22.07 6.67 10.57
CA PHE A 432 -22.90 7.77 11.07
C PHE A 432 -23.80 7.29 12.21
N GLY A 433 -24.07 8.16 13.18
CA GLY A 433 -24.76 7.82 14.43
C GLY A 433 -23.83 7.47 15.61
N VAL A 434 -22.51 7.41 15.39
CA VAL A 434 -21.52 7.31 16.49
C VAL A 434 -21.29 8.72 17.05
N ALA A 435 -21.57 8.91 18.34
CA ALA A 435 -21.80 10.21 18.99
C ALA A 435 -20.54 11.04 19.32
N SER A 436 -19.57 11.16 18.40
CA SER A 436 -18.39 12.04 18.59
C SER A 436 -18.28 13.09 17.47
N ASP A 437 -17.94 14.32 17.87
CA ASP A 437 -17.75 15.45 16.94
C ASP A 437 -16.50 15.28 16.06
N LYS A 438 -15.49 14.52 16.50
CA LYS A 438 -14.28 14.24 15.70
C LYS A 438 -14.61 13.39 14.47
N HIS A 439 -15.45 12.38 14.62
CA HIS A 439 -15.91 11.53 13.50
C HIS A 439 -16.71 12.32 12.47
N LYS A 440 -17.52 13.28 12.92
CA LYS A 440 -18.28 14.17 12.03
C LYS A 440 -17.35 15.02 11.18
N ALA A 441 -16.32 15.63 11.77
CA ALA A 441 -15.38 16.48 11.05
C ALA A 441 -14.59 15.71 9.97
N VAL A 442 -14.10 14.51 10.29
CA VAL A 442 -13.41 13.64 9.32
C VAL A 442 -14.36 13.22 8.20
N SER A 443 -15.57 12.75 8.54
CA SER A 443 -16.56 12.34 7.54
C SER A 443 -16.97 13.49 6.62
N GLN A 444 -17.18 14.69 7.16
CA GLN A 444 -17.51 15.89 6.38
C GLN A 444 -16.37 16.28 5.44
N ARG A 445 -15.13 16.25 5.92
CA ARG A 445 -13.94 16.55 5.11
C ARG A 445 -13.82 15.59 3.92
N GLU A 446 -13.97 14.30 4.14
CA GLU A 446 -13.87 13.33 3.05
C GLU A 446 -15.09 13.40 2.11
N LEU A 447 -16.31 13.59 2.63
CA LEU A 447 -17.52 13.76 1.80
C LEU A 447 -17.53 15.02 0.94
N ALA A 448 -16.84 16.09 1.37
CA ALA A 448 -16.63 17.27 0.55
C ALA A 448 -15.74 16.97 -0.67
N ARG A 449 -14.75 16.07 -0.50
CA ARG A 449 -13.84 15.62 -1.57
C ARG A 449 -14.42 14.50 -2.42
N ALA A 450 -15.45 13.81 -1.93
CA ALA A 450 -16.07 12.68 -2.61
C ALA A 450 -16.62 13.07 -3.99
N ARG A 451 -16.22 12.31 -5.01
CA ARG A 451 -16.76 12.38 -6.38
C ARG A 451 -17.71 11.23 -6.70
N ALA A 452 -17.72 10.21 -5.85
CA ALA A 452 -18.84 9.30 -5.71
C ALA A 452 -19.02 8.92 -4.25
N VAL A 453 -20.25 8.55 -3.89
CA VAL A 453 -20.59 8.05 -2.56
C VAL A 453 -21.14 6.65 -2.73
N LEU A 454 -20.53 5.68 -2.04
CA LEU A 454 -21.04 4.33 -1.91
C LEU A 454 -21.76 4.22 -0.56
N TRP A 455 -23.09 4.28 -0.59
CA TRP A 455 -23.91 4.19 0.61
C TRP A 455 -24.29 2.73 0.88
N ALA A 456 -23.68 2.13 1.89
CA ALA A 456 -24.05 0.82 2.40
C ALA A 456 -25.27 0.94 3.33
N VAL A 457 -26.34 0.25 2.97
CA VAL A 457 -27.56 0.10 3.79
C VAL A 457 -27.81 -1.35 4.11
N ASP A 458 -28.49 -1.63 5.22
CA ASP A 458 -28.91 -2.97 5.56
C ASP A 458 -30.15 -3.37 4.74
N ARG A 459 -30.72 -4.55 5.05
CA ARG A 459 -31.98 -5.04 4.46
C ARG A 459 -33.18 -4.12 4.65
N SER A 460 -33.13 -3.14 5.55
CA SER A 460 -34.20 -2.17 5.80
C SER A 460 -34.13 -0.98 4.82
N GLY A 461 -33.02 -0.85 4.11
CA GLY A 461 -32.82 0.18 3.09
C GLY A 461 -32.54 1.57 3.64
N LEU A 462 -33.09 2.60 3.00
CA LEU A 462 -32.93 4.00 3.36
C LEU A 462 -33.84 4.33 4.57
N THR A 463 -33.36 4.01 5.77
CA THR A 463 -34.03 4.40 7.02
C THR A 463 -34.19 5.91 7.15
N GLU A 464 -35.13 6.39 7.97
CA GLU A 464 -35.32 7.85 8.17
C GLU A 464 -34.03 8.53 8.64
N GLY A 465 -33.24 7.90 9.51
CA GLY A 465 -31.92 8.42 9.91
C GLY A 465 -30.94 8.52 8.73
N THR A 466 -30.97 7.57 7.79
CA THR A 466 -30.19 7.63 6.55
C THR A 466 -30.63 8.78 5.65
N LEU A 467 -31.94 8.96 5.48
CA LEU A 467 -32.50 10.06 4.67
C LEU A 467 -32.21 11.43 5.28
N GLN A 468 -32.28 11.56 6.60
CA GLN A 468 -31.90 12.79 7.31
C GLN A 468 -30.43 13.13 7.08
N GLU A 469 -29.53 12.15 7.14
CA GLU A 469 -28.12 12.36 6.86
C GLU A 469 -27.87 12.77 5.41
N LEU A 470 -28.50 12.10 4.44
CA LEU A 470 -28.43 12.45 3.01
C LEU A 470 -28.91 13.89 2.74
N ARG A 471 -29.97 14.33 3.43
CA ARG A 471 -30.46 15.72 3.37
C ARG A 471 -29.48 16.68 4.04
N ARG A 472 -28.93 16.34 5.20
CA ARG A 472 -28.00 17.18 5.98
C ARG A 472 -26.72 17.50 5.20
N ILE A 473 -26.18 16.55 4.46
CA ILE A 473 -24.99 16.77 3.60
C ILE A 473 -25.35 17.27 2.19
N GLU A 474 -26.63 17.59 1.96
CA GLU A 474 -27.20 18.03 0.69
C GLU A 474 -26.85 17.13 -0.51
N LEU A 475 -26.68 15.82 -0.29
CA LEU A 475 -26.15 14.93 -1.33
C LEU A 475 -27.07 14.88 -2.55
N PHE A 476 -28.39 14.80 -2.35
CA PHE A 476 -29.33 14.77 -3.47
C PHE A 476 -29.27 16.04 -4.32
N ARG A 477 -29.13 17.23 -3.70
CA ARG A 477 -28.96 18.49 -4.43
C ARG A 477 -27.65 18.51 -5.20
N ARG A 478 -26.55 18.04 -4.59
CA ARG A 478 -25.26 17.92 -5.26
C ARG A 478 -25.32 16.97 -6.46
N VAL A 479 -26.01 15.84 -6.33
CA VAL A 479 -26.23 14.88 -7.43
C VAL A 479 -27.11 15.52 -8.53
N ALA A 480 -28.12 16.31 -8.15
CA ALA A 480 -29.06 16.96 -9.06
C ALA A 480 -28.50 18.17 -9.83
N SER A 481 -27.38 18.76 -9.39
CA SER A 481 -26.85 20.03 -9.91
C SER A 481 -26.63 20.05 -11.43
N GLY A 482 -26.47 18.87 -12.04
CA GLY A 482 -26.19 18.73 -13.47
C GLY A 482 -24.74 19.07 -13.84
N GLU A 483 -23.94 19.51 -12.88
CA GLU A 483 -22.52 19.79 -13.09
C GLU A 483 -21.79 18.51 -13.55
N PRO A 484 -20.75 18.62 -14.40
CA PRO A 484 -19.95 17.48 -14.82
C PRO A 484 -19.30 16.73 -13.65
N ASP A 485 -18.98 17.44 -12.57
CA ASP A 485 -18.28 16.87 -11.40
C ASP A 485 -19.21 16.48 -10.27
N ALA A 486 -20.52 16.67 -10.45
CA ALA A 486 -21.53 16.27 -9.49
C ALA A 486 -21.26 14.84 -9.01
N PRO A 487 -21.38 14.58 -7.69
CA PRO A 487 -21.15 13.26 -7.17
C PRO A 487 -22.14 12.26 -7.74
N VAL A 488 -21.68 11.02 -7.93
CA VAL A 488 -22.55 9.88 -8.25
C VAL A 488 -22.89 9.16 -6.94
N LEU A 489 -24.15 8.76 -6.76
CA LEU A 489 -24.58 8.00 -5.58
C LEU A 489 -24.77 6.54 -5.98
N THR A 490 -24.06 5.64 -5.30
CA THR A 490 -24.24 4.19 -5.45
C THR A 490 -24.75 3.66 -4.11
N ILE A 491 -25.87 2.94 -4.10
CA ILE A 491 -26.44 2.34 -2.90
C ILE A 491 -26.16 0.84 -2.94
N ALA A 492 -25.44 0.33 -1.95
CA ALA A 492 -25.22 -1.10 -1.76
C ALA A 492 -26.13 -1.62 -0.65
N VAL A 493 -27.06 -2.51 -0.97
CA VAL A 493 -27.94 -3.15 0.03
C VAL A 493 -27.27 -4.44 0.50
N THR A 494 -26.80 -4.46 1.75
CA THR A 494 -26.04 -5.56 2.33
C THR A 494 -26.93 -6.50 3.15
N ARG A 495 -26.34 -7.62 3.64
CA ARG A 495 -27.00 -8.62 4.52
C ARG A 495 -28.24 -9.28 3.90
N LEU A 496 -28.28 -9.35 2.57
CA LEU A 496 -29.37 -10.00 1.84
C LEU A 496 -29.31 -11.52 1.95
N ASP A 497 -28.15 -12.08 2.26
CA ASP A 497 -27.93 -13.51 2.49
C ASP A 497 -28.64 -14.03 3.75
N GLU A 498 -28.73 -13.21 4.81
CA GLU A 498 -29.55 -13.51 6.00
C GLU A 498 -31.04 -13.56 5.62
N THR A 499 -31.48 -12.55 4.87
CA THR A 499 -32.88 -12.41 4.43
C THR A 499 -33.28 -13.53 3.46
N ALA A 500 -32.38 -13.93 2.56
CA ALA A 500 -32.56 -15.07 1.66
C ALA A 500 -32.65 -16.39 2.44
N GLY A 501 -31.81 -16.56 3.46
CA GLY A 501 -31.87 -17.71 4.37
C GLY A 501 -33.22 -17.81 5.08
N ASP A 502 -33.72 -16.69 5.62
CA ASP A 502 -35.02 -16.62 6.28
C ASP A 502 -36.18 -16.87 5.30
N ALA A 503 -36.16 -16.25 4.13
CA ALA A 503 -37.18 -16.43 3.09
C ALA A 503 -37.26 -17.89 2.65
N ARG A 504 -36.12 -18.55 2.44
CA ARG A 504 -36.05 -19.97 2.08
C ARG A 504 -36.61 -20.87 3.19
N LYS A 505 -36.28 -20.60 4.45
CA LYS A 505 -36.81 -21.36 5.61
C LYS A 505 -38.32 -21.21 5.77
N ARG A 506 -38.86 -20.03 5.48
CA ARG A 506 -40.29 -19.72 5.58
C ARG A 506 -41.11 -20.18 4.37
N SER A 507 -40.47 -20.50 3.24
CA SER A 507 -41.21 -20.94 2.05
C SER A 507 -41.97 -22.24 2.30
N SER A 508 -43.28 -22.20 2.04
CA SER A 508 -44.17 -23.35 2.05
C SER A 508 -44.22 -24.09 0.71
N THR A 509 -43.55 -23.58 -0.33
CA THR A 509 -43.50 -24.21 -1.66
C THR A 509 -42.77 -25.55 -1.61
N LYS A 510 -43.26 -26.53 -2.37
CA LYS A 510 -42.59 -27.81 -2.59
C LYS A 510 -42.30 -27.99 -4.09
N PRO A 511 -41.03 -28.12 -4.51
CA PRO A 511 -39.81 -28.06 -3.68
C PRO A 511 -39.56 -26.66 -3.08
N ARG A 512 -38.77 -26.61 -1.99
CA ARG A 512 -38.28 -25.33 -1.45
C ARG A 512 -37.33 -24.69 -2.47
N PRO A 513 -37.33 -23.36 -2.61
CA PRO A 513 -36.40 -22.70 -3.50
C PRO A 513 -34.94 -22.98 -3.10
N THR A 514 -34.05 -22.96 -4.08
CA THR A 514 -32.61 -22.97 -3.82
C THR A 514 -32.19 -21.68 -3.12
N PHE A 515 -30.99 -21.64 -2.54
CA PHE A 515 -30.50 -20.40 -1.92
C PHE A 515 -30.30 -19.30 -2.98
N ASP A 516 -29.83 -19.67 -4.17
CA ASP A 516 -29.69 -18.78 -5.33
C ASP A 516 -31.02 -18.14 -5.74
N GLU A 517 -32.09 -18.93 -5.85
CA GLU A 517 -33.43 -18.45 -6.18
C GLU A 517 -33.98 -17.49 -5.10
N ALA A 518 -33.76 -17.84 -3.82
CA ALA A 518 -34.17 -17.00 -2.71
C ALA A 518 -33.40 -15.68 -2.68
N LEU A 519 -32.07 -15.71 -2.88
CA LEU A 519 -31.22 -14.53 -2.92
C LEU A 519 -31.57 -13.62 -4.10
N ALA A 520 -31.80 -14.19 -5.29
CA ALA A 520 -32.23 -13.42 -6.46
C ALA A 520 -33.59 -12.74 -6.24
N THR A 521 -34.53 -13.42 -5.57
CA THR A 521 -35.85 -12.87 -5.25
C THR A 521 -35.76 -11.73 -4.23
N VAL A 522 -35.00 -11.93 -3.15
CA VAL A 522 -34.75 -10.92 -2.13
C VAL A 522 -34.01 -9.71 -2.72
N SER A 523 -33.04 -9.94 -3.61
CA SER A 523 -32.29 -8.87 -4.27
C SER A 523 -33.18 -7.97 -5.12
N ARG A 524 -34.09 -8.55 -5.91
CA ARG A 524 -35.08 -7.75 -6.68
C ARG A 524 -36.00 -6.94 -5.76
N ALA A 525 -36.53 -7.58 -4.72
CA ALA A 525 -37.39 -6.90 -3.74
C ALA A 525 -36.67 -5.74 -3.03
N ALA A 526 -35.36 -5.89 -2.75
CA ALA A 526 -34.54 -4.83 -2.20
C ALA A 526 -34.34 -3.66 -3.19
N GLU A 527 -34.09 -3.92 -4.47
CA GLU A 527 -34.02 -2.85 -5.50
C GLU A 527 -35.34 -2.07 -5.56
N ASP A 528 -36.47 -2.77 -5.65
CA ASP A 528 -37.81 -2.16 -5.71
C ASP A 528 -38.11 -1.30 -4.47
N MET A 529 -37.76 -1.80 -3.28
CA MET A 529 -37.92 -1.08 -2.02
C MET A 529 -37.10 0.22 -2.01
N ILE A 530 -35.81 0.17 -2.36
CA ILE A 530 -34.95 1.35 -2.39
C ILE A 530 -35.47 2.37 -3.41
N GLN A 531 -35.93 1.91 -4.58
CA GLN A 531 -36.52 2.81 -5.59
C GLN A 531 -37.80 3.49 -5.09
N ALA A 532 -38.64 2.80 -4.33
CA ALA A 532 -39.82 3.39 -3.71
C ALA A 532 -39.43 4.43 -2.64
N GLN A 533 -38.47 4.11 -1.77
CA GLN A 533 -37.96 5.02 -0.75
C GLN A 533 -37.30 6.27 -1.37
N LEU A 534 -36.54 6.12 -2.46
CA LEU A 534 -35.98 7.24 -3.20
C LEU A 534 -37.07 8.12 -3.81
N ARG A 535 -38.12 7.53 -4.38
CA ARG A 535 -39.27 8.28 -4.93
C ARG A 535 -39.91 9.18 -3.89
N GLU A 536 -40.13 8.65 -2.69
CA GLU A 536 -40.66 9.43 -1.57
C GLU A 536 -39.67 10.50 -1.10
N ALA A 537 -38.39 10.12 -0.91
CA ALA A 537 -37.36 11.04 -0.43
C ALA A 537 -37.13 12.24 -1.36
N LEU A 538 -37.27 12.04 -2.68
CA LEU A 538 -37.05 13.04 -3.72
C LEU A 538 -38.34 13.78 -4.14
N ALA A 539 -39.47 13.54 -3.47
CA ALA A 539 -40.75 14.16 -3.81
C ALA A 539 -40.74 15.69 -3.72
N HIS A 540 -39.84 16.25 -2.90
CA HIS A 540 -39.66 17.69 -2.69
C HIS A 540 -38.77 18.36 -3.75
N LEU A 541 -38.08 17.60 -4.61
CA LEU A 541 -37.27 18.14 -5.70
C LEU A 541 -38.13 18.38 -6.95
N GLU A 542 -37.71 19.34 -7.76
CA GLU A 542 -38.33 19.60 -9.06
C GLU A 542 -38.20 18.38 -9.99
N PRO A 543 -39.14 18.15 -10.92
CA PRO A 543 -39.12 16.97 -11.80
C PRO A 543 -37.79 16.77 -12.52
N ALA A 544 -37.22 17.84 -13.10
CA ALA A 544 -35.95 17.78 -13.82
C ALA A 544 -34.75 17.47 -12.90
N GLU A 545 -34.76 17.93 -11.64
CA GLU A 545 -33.73 17.60 -10.65
C GLU A 545 -33.83 16.14 -10.24
N ARG A 546 -35.06 15.67 -10.02
CA ARG A 546 -35.36 14.28 -9.67
C ARG A 546 -34.91 13.31 -10.75
N ASP A 547 -35.17 13.61 -12.02
CA ASP A 547 -34.74 12.79 -13.16
C ASP A 547 -33.21 12.65 -13.20
N ARG A 548 -32.47 13.76 -13.01
CA ARG A 548 -31.00 13.73 -12.91
C ARG A 548 -30.50 12.89 -11.73
N VAL A 549 -31.20 12.92 -10.60
CA VAL A 549 -30.86 12.06 -9.46
C VAL A 549 -31.05 10.59 -9.84
N TYR A 550 -32.17 10.22 -10.48
CA TYR A 550 -32.37 8.82 -10.91
C TYR A 550 -31.33 8.36 -11.93
N GLU A 551 -30.92 9.20 -12.86
CA GLU A 551 -29.87 8.88 -13.83
C GLU A 551 -28.49 8.63 -13.17
N ARG A 552 -28.26 9.23 -12.00
CA ARG A 552 -26.98 9.22 -11.27
C ARG A 552 -26.99 8.37 -10.02
N VAL A 553 -28.11 7.69 -9.72
CA VAL A 553 -28.22 6.74 -8.62
C VAL A 553 -28.19 5.32 -9.16
N ALA A 554 -27.24 4.53 -8.66
CA ALA A 554 -27.17 3.09 -8.95
C ALA A 554 -27.48 2.29 -7.68
N ILE A 555 -28.28 1.24 -7.79
CA ILE A 555 -28.65 0.36 -6.67
C ILE A 555 -28.05 -1.02 -6.92
N HIS A 556 -27.36 -1.56 -5.92
CA HIS A 556 -26.67 -2.84 -5.98
C HIS A 556 -27.01 -3.69 -4.76
N PRO A 557 -27.93 -4.65 -4.88
CA PRO A 557 -28.08 -5.74 -3.92
C PRO A 557 -26.78 -6.53 -3.84
N VAL A 558 -26.24 -6.70 -2.63
CA VAL A 558 -24.97 -7.42 -2.42
C VAL A 558 -25.03 -8.39 -1.25
N ALA A 559 -24.30 -9.49 -1.37
CA ALA A 559 -24.07 -10.49 -0.32
C ALA A 559 -22.56 -10.68 -0.07
N PRO A 560 -21.89 -9.73 0.61
CA PRO A 560 -20.43 -9.78 0.80
C PRO A 560 -19.94 -11.04 1.52
N VAL A 561 -20.68 -11.51 2.53
CA VAL A 561 -20.31 -12.72 3.30
C VAL A 561 -20.29 -13.95 2.41
N GLU A 562 -21.32 -14.14 1.59
CA GLU A 562 -21.39 -15.25 0.64
C GLU A 562 -20.33 -15.13 -0.45
N HIS A 563 -20.04 -13.91 -0.95
CA HIS A 563 -18.93 -13.70 -1.89
C HIS A 563 -17.60 -14.16 -1.30
N ARG A 564 -17.31 -13.77 -0.06
CA ARG A 564 -16.07 -14.16 0.62
C ARG A 564 -15.98 -15.68 0.84
N ARG A 565 -17.08 -16.33 1.24
CA ARG A 565 -17.12 -17.80 1.43
C ARG A 565 -16.74 -18.59 0.19
N ILE A 566 -17.04 -18.09 -1.01
CA ILE A 566 -16.65 -18.75 -2.27
C ILE A 566 -15.13 -18.88 -2.39
N TYR A 567 -14.37 -17.87 -1.94
CA TYR A 567 -12.93 -17.81 -2.12
C TYR A 567 -12.13 -18.32 -0.92
N LEU A 568 -12.71 -18.29 0.29
CA LEU A 568 -12.05 -18.82 1.49
C LEU A 568 -12.00 -20.34 1.53
N GLN A 569 -12.88 -21.04 0.80
CA GLN A 569 -12.97 -22.50 0.80
C GLN A 569 -13.03 -23.11 2.21
N ASP A 570 -13.70 -22.42 3.13
CA ASP A 570 -13.91 -22.89 4.50
C ASP A 570 -14.83 -24.12 4.49
N GLU A 571 -14.29 -25.28 4.88
CA GLU A 571 -15.04 -26.54 4.92
C GLU A 571 -16.16 -26.53 5.97
N GLU A 572 -16.02 -25.75 7.05
CA GLU A 572 -17.01 -25.64 8.11
C GLU A 572 -18.18 -24.74 7.69
N GLU A 573 -17.91 -23.72 6.88
CA GLU A 573 -18.89 -22.76 6.38
C GLU A 573 -18.87 -22.62 4.85
N PRO A 574 -19.25 -23.67 4.10
CA PRO A 574 -19.23 -23.62 2.65
C PRO A 574 -20.17 -22.54 2.11
N PRO A 575 -19.85 -21.92 0.96
CA PRO A 575 -20.71 -20.95 0.32
C PRO A 575 -22.08 -21.56 0.01
N ARG A 576 -23.15 -20.82 0.29
CA ARG A 576 -24.53 -21.24 -0.03
C ARG A 576 -24.90 -20.90 -1.46
N VAL A 577 -24.19 -19.95 -2.07
CA VAL A 577 -24.35 -19.54 -3.47
C VAL A 577 -23.46 -20.36 -4.38
N THR A 578 -23.94 -20.65 -5.59
CA THR A 578 -23.20 -21.49 -6.55
C THR A 578 -22.21 -20.72 -7.41
N ALA A 579 -22.37 -19.39 -7.55
CA ALA A 579 -21.54 -18.57 -8.41
C ALA A 579 -21.32 -17.16 -7.80
N PRO A 580 -20.10 -16.57 -7.97
CA PRO A 580 -19.80 -15.22 -7.49
C PRO A 580 -20.76 -14.14 -8.01
N ASP A 581 -21.24 -14.26 -9.25
CA ASP A 581 -22.12 -13.26 -9.87
C ASP A 581 -23.46 -13.10 -9.14
N LEU A 582 -23.93 -14.14 -8.46
CA LEU A 582 -25.18 -14.11 -7.69
C LEU A 582 -25.09 -13.25 -6.43
N THR A 583 -23.88 -12.96 -5.96
CA THR A 583 -23.65 -12.12 -4.77
C THR A 583 -23.75 -10.63 -5.05
N GLY A 584 -23.83 -10.22 -6.32
CA GLY A 584 -23.86 -8.82 -6.73
C GLY A 584 -22.53 -8.06 -6.63
N ILE A 585 -21.51 -8.62 -5.94
CA ILE A 585 -20.19 -7.99 -5.78
C ILE A 585 -19.49 -7.78 -7.13
N PRO A 586 -19.43 -8.75 -8.07
CA PRO A 586 -18.84 -8.51 -9.39
C PRO A 586 -19.53 -7.41 -10.20
N ARG A 587 -20.86 -7.25 -10.07
CA ARG A 587 -21.64 -6.17 -10.72
C ARG A 587 -21.27 -4.81 -10.12
N LEU A 588 -21.17 -4.71 -8.79
CA LEU A 588 -20.75 -3.49 -8.11
C LEU A 588 -19.29 -3.12 -8.45
N ARG A 589 -18.37 -4.10 -8.49
CA ARG A 589 -16.99 -3.91 -8.94
C ARG A 589 -16.92 -3.28 -10.33
N ARG A 590 -17.63 -3.87 -11.31
CA ARG A 590 -17.68 -3.37 -12.69
C ARG A 590 -18.25 -1.94 -12.78
N HIS A 591 -19.30 -1.65 -12.01
CA HIS A 591 -19.89 -0.31 -11.96
C HIS A 591 -18.89 0.74 -11.46
N LEU A 592 -18.27 0.51 -10.30
CA LEU A 592 -17.29 1.46 -9.74
C LEU A 592 -16.05 1.62 -10.62
N ARG A 593 -15.55 0.54 -11.24
CA ARG A 593 -14.47 0.61 -12.23
C ARG A 593 -14.86 1.44 -13.45
N SER A 594 -16.09 1.27 -13.95
CA SER A 594 -16.62 2.03 -15.08
C SER A 594 -16.71 3.53 -14.73
N LEU A 595 -17.17 3.88 -13.53
CA LEU A 595 -17.18 5.26 -13.05
C LEU A 595 -15.76 5.85 -12.99
N ALA A 596 -14.79 5.10 -12.44
CA ALA A 596 -13.40 5.54 -12.36
C ALA A 596 -12.77 5.72 -13.76
N ALA A 597 -13.02 4.78 -14.68
CA ALA A 597 -12.54 4.86 -16.05
C ALA A 597 -13.14 6.05 -16.81
N LYS A 598 -14.46 6.30 -16.67
CA LYS A 598 -15.13 7.46 -17.27
C LYS A 598 -14.55 8.78 -16.74
N ARG A 599 -14.33 8.89 -15.43
CA ARG A 599 -13.69 10.05 -14.80
C ARG A 599 -12.26 10.24 -15.29
N ARG A 600 -11.47 9.17 -15.34
CA ARG A 600 -10.11 9.20 -15.88
C ARG A 600 -10.08 9.68 -17.33
N ALA A 601 -10.99 9.20 -18.16
CA ALA A 601 -11.11 9.64 -19.55
C ALA A 601 -11.51 11.13 -19.66
N HIS A 602 -12.39 11.61 -18.78
CA HIS A 602 -12.74 13.02 -18.70
C HIS A 602 -11.54 13.89 -18.31
N ALA A 603 -10.83 13.51 -17.25
CA ALA A 603 -9.61 14.19 -16.80
C ALA A 603 -8.53 14.21 -17.90
N ALA A 604 -8.34 13.10 -18.62
CA ALA A 604 -7.42 13.04 -19.76
C ALA A 604 -7.83 14.02 -20.89
N THR A 605 -9.13 14.10 -21.20
CA THR A 605 -9.65 15.06 -22.19
C THR A 605 -9.41 16.50 -21.76
N GLU A 606 -9.56 16.82 -20.47
CA GLU A 606 -9.29 18.16 -19.96
C GLU A 606 -7.79 18.48 -19.98
N ILE A 607 -6.92 17.51 -19.64
CA ILE A 607 -5.45 17.64 -19.82
C ILE A 607 -5.11 17.94 -21.28
N ASP A 608 -5.69 17.22 -22.24
CA ASP A 608 -5.44 17.43 -23.66
C ASP A 608 -5.86 18.85 -24.10
N ARG A 609 -6.99 19.36 -23.60
CA ARG A 609 -7.41 20.76 -23.83
C ARG A 609 -6.42 21.77 -23.24
N LEU A 610 -5.88 21.52 -22.05
CA LEU A 610 -4.86 22.39 -21.46
C LEU A 610 -3.56 22.37 -22.27
N LEU A 611 -3.17 21.21 -22.78
CA LEU A 611 -2.02 21.07 -23.67
C LEU A 611 -2.22 21.87 -24.97
N GLU A 612 -3.43 21.87 -25.54
CA GLU A 612 -3.77 22.68 -26.72
C GLU A 612 -3.66 24.18 -26.43
N VAL A 613 -4.18 24.65 -25.28
CA VAL A 613 -4.06 26.06 -24.86
C VAL A 613 -2.59 26.44 -24.66
N ALA A 614 -1.79 25.60 -23.99
CA ALA A 614 -0.36 25.86 -23.79
C ALA A 614 0.41 25.95 -25.11
N ARG A 615 0.09 25.08 -26.08
CA ARG A 615 0.68 25.13 -27.44
C ARG A 615 0.28 26.40 -28.18
N ALA A 616 -0.99 26.80 -28.12
CA ALA A 616 -1.49 28.01 -28.77
C ALA A 616 -0.84 29.28 -28.23
N SER A 617 -0.52 29.31 -26.93
CA SER A 617 0.17 30.43 -26.27
C SER A 617 1.70 30.46 -26.46
N ASN A 618 2.24 29.66 -27.40
CA ASN A 618 3.68 29.52 -27.68
C ASN A 618 4.52 29.05 -26.47
N GLN A 619 3.90 28.37 -25.50
CA GLN A 619 4.56 27.79 -24.33
C GLN A 619 5.01 26.35 -24.62
N ALA A 620 5.74 26.16 -25.71
CA ALA A 620 6.25 24.85 -26.14
C ALA A 620 7.10 24.11 -25.08
N PRO A 621 7.87 24.78 -24.19
CA PRO A 621 8.54 24.11 -23.08
C PRO A 621 7.55 23.54 -22.06
N LEU A 622 6.56 24.31 -21.65
CA LEU A 622 5.51 23.87 -20.72
C LEU A 622 4.70 22.72 -21.32
N ALA A 623 4.26 22.82 -22.58
CA ALA A 623 3.55 21.74 -23.25
C ALA A 623 4.37 20.44 -23.31
N ARG A 624 5.68 20.52 -23.57
CA ARG A 624 6.58 19.36 -23.54
C ARG A 624 6.75 18.77 -22.14
N ARG A 625 6.88 19.62 -21.10
CA ARG A 625 6.92 19.16 -19.69
C ARG A 625 5.61 18.47 -19.31
N LEU A 626 4.47 19.09 -19.61
CA LEU A 626 3.14 18.52 -19.38
C LEU A 626 2.98 17.17 -20.11
N LEU A 627 3.37 17.06 -21.39
CA LEU A 627 3.30 15.80 -22.15
C LEU A 627 4.21 14.70 -21.64
N GLY A 628 5.43 15.04 -21.20
CA GLY A 628 6.39 14.06 -20.69
C GLY A 628 6.00 13.51 -19.32
N GLU A 629 5.38 14.35 -18.47
CA GLU A 629 5.22 14.04 -17.05
C GLU A 629 3.77 13.73 -16.66
N LEU A 630 2.75 14.34 -17.28
CA LEU A 630 1.33 13.98 -17.05
C LEU A 630 0.95 12.67 -17.75
N ARG A 631 1.52 12.35 -18.93
CA ARG A 631 1.21 11.09 -19.62
C ARG A 631 1.58 9.85 -18.82
N VAL A 632 2.50 9.96 -17.87
CA VAL A 632 2.86 8.82 -17.01
C VAL A 632 1.77 8.50 -15.97
N VAL A 633 0.94 9.48 -15.63
CA VAL A 633 -0.22 9.31 -14.72
C VAL A 633 -1.43 8.72 -15.46
N THR A 634 -1.47 8.83 -16.79
CA THR A 634 -2.44 8.17 -17.68
C THR A 634 -1.76 7.02 -18.44
N PRO A 635 -1.72 5.78 -17.93
CA PRO A 635 -1.13 4.66 -18.64
C PRO A 635 -1.77 4.56 -20.03
N ASP A 636 -0.95 4.15 -20.99
CA ASP A 636 -1.35 3.99 -22.38
C ASP A 636 -2.70 3.27 -22.48
N LYS A 637 -3.48 3.66 -23.50
CA LYS A 637 -4.71 2.98 -23.90
C LYS A 637 -4.47 1.48 -23.78
N SER A 638 -5.25 0.79 -22.94
CA SER A 638 -5.29 -0.67 -22.93
C SER A 638 -5.37 -1.14 -24.40
N PRO A 639 -4.60 -2.16 -24.81
CA PRO A 639 -4.74 -2.70 -26.16
C PRO A 639 -6.23 -2.96 -26.39
N GLN A 640 -6.78 -2.35 -27.44
CA GLN A 640 -8.17 -2.63 -27.82
C GLN A 640 -8.29 -4.15 -28.09
N PRO A 641 -9.42 -4.77 -27.70
CA PRO A 641 -9.62 -6.20 -27.84
C PRO A 641 -9.46 -6.70 -29.27
#